data_AF-A0ABD3MK65-F1
#
_entry.id   AF-A0ABD3MK65-F1
#
_cell.length_a   1.000
_cell.length_b   1.000
_cell.length_c   1.000
_cell.angle_alpha   90.00
_cell.angle_beta   90.00
_cell.angle_gamma   90.00
#
_symmetry.space_group_name_H-M   'P 1'
#
loop_
_entity.id
_entity.type
_entity.pdbx_description
1 polymer ?
#
loop_
_entity_poly.entity_id
_entity_poly.type
_entity_poly.pdbx_seq_one_letter_code
_entity_poly.pdbx_strand_id
1 'polypeptide(L)'
;MYEALWMNGPKECLEFFDYTFDEHFGCAMPMYLPRKLFLEYMLARCTKDNPTFFDDVKFNTSVESVTYNEEEGKFVVQTLNRMTGLGTECTLFDKCIWAAGLNGKPKIPKSIYEILSSGGFKGRVIHSSEVGPIFDQCARGKKILMIGDSFSAEDLALQAIKLGAETVDICSRSGEGIACETGSWPEDRVDIHECYLPTEVTKDGSGIVLSNGEEEITLEDIETVIFCTGYLPNIDMLDESLRPRFEGRYIFTDYVIPKDWKMSKNPLTREFGPIAIGKITSSIGIVRGDVYRGLLISNPNMMFSFDMSENPILAVDIAMWLLLAHIMGDIPIPSQQQMKQYNLKILLDLLDTPFWRYYEENYMNRWYDIDDDHWSYDVSDKRMIDMLKDYFAKDMKIVARDCCDAKHPLQIGTYENLNERGEAFVEFNMVDSFHRYDLDEESPDASWKTFRDFDPSNKIYSVMTGTKAVPLKCRWLDIDGECKEDIIRYHYPLLLLYSLDNIITMSLLQTYSDYFVVSQKNGLSQFQTMTAYLGGSAFQTVLDNPVTAYRQLVQQYAKDAAGKAVDPKVAVAEANAVFKAAPVAASLSGLIPRIIGVGFKRVPKFGILLGLSFFLGEDGTISPTAAFGASVLSAPFINPIRMIEKQQRAYFKTTGAEKPIMEILRESAKQNFLPLFRGSVPLMGHSCASALLGLAGQPKLQKYIKEELSHYGIGTFTSGLLASAAVTPIYVAVTNPLSRLEVIMQTSKIDGKSIGVIEACKEVVNDSKQFGLRGVFRGQGLGIAKGILSLTAFHQGRIWLTDGFRNHNISNGSYTPPVGSA
;
A
#
# COMPACT_ATOMS: atom_id res chain seq x y z
N MET A 1 -8.25 -5.20 -6.74
CA MET A 1 -8.87 -3.95 -6.24
C MET A 1 -8.38 -2.76 -7.05
N TYR A 2 -9.19 -1.71 -7.20
CA TYR A 2 -8.90 -0.50 -7.97
C TYR A 2 -8.96 0.77 -7.12
N GLU A 3 -8.46 1.88 -7.65
CA GLU A 3 -8.22 3.12 -6.90
C GLU A 3 -9.50 3.74 -6.33
N ALA A 4 -10.58 3.74 -7.10
CA ALA A 4 -11.86 4.35 -6.74
C ALA A 4 -12.80 3.41 -5.95
N LEU A 5 -12.35 2.24 -5.50
CA LEU A 5 -13.18 1.23 -4.82
C LEU A 5 -13.78 1.76 -3.50
N TRP A 6 -15.09 1.53 -3.34
CA TRP A 6 -15.83 1.69 -2.09
C TRP A 6 -16.26 0.33 -1.57
N MET A 7 -16.55 0.26 -0.27
CA MET A 7 -17.23 -0.89 0.31
C MET A 7 -18.55 -1.12 -0.43
N ASN A 8 -18.87 -2.39 -0.65
CA ASN A 8 -20.13 -2.84 -1.25
C ASN A 8 -21.13 -3.32 -0.20
N GLY A 9 -20.72 -3.52 1.06
CA GLY A 9 -21.62 -3.83 2.17
C GLY A 9 -21.59 -2.77 3.27
N PRO A 10 -22.52 -2.85 4.25
CA PRO A 10 -22.57 -1.91 5.37
C PRO A 10 -21.30 -2.06 6.21
N LYS A 11 -20.61 -0.95 6.53
CA LYS A 11 -19.42 -1.01 7.38
C LYS A 11 -19.72 -1.65 8.74
N GLU A 12 -20.93 -1.50 9.26
CA GLU A 12 -21.39 -2.08 10.52
C GLU A 12 -21.29 -3.62 10.56
N CYS A 13 -21.44 -4.30 9.41
CA CYS A 13 -21.23 -5.75 9.27
C CYS A 13 -19.74 -6.15 9.31
N LEU A 14 -18.84 -5.16 9.28
CA LEU A 14 -17.39 -5.30 9.16
C LEU A 14 -16.65 -4.68 10.36
N GLU A 15 -17.39 -4.20 11.37
CA GLU A 15 -16.82 -3.55 12.55
C GLU A 15 -16.18 -4.57 13.50
N PHE A 16 -14.95 -4.26 13.95
CA PHE A 16 -14.24 -5.08 14.91
C PHE A 16 -14.74 -4.86 16.33
N PHE A 17 -14.91 -5.95 17.07
CA PHE A 17 -15.46 -5.92 18.43
C PHE A 17 -14.55 -5.24 19.46
N ASP A 18 -13.23 -5.25 19.22
CA ASP A 18 -12.18 -4.73 20.09
C ASP A 18 -11.59 -3.39 19.60
N TYR A 19 -12.06 -2.89 18.46
CA TYR A 19 -11.65 -1.60 17.90
C TYR A 19 -12.76 -1.04 17.03
N THR A 20 -13.62 -0.18 17.57
CA THR A 20 -14.83 0.29 16.87
C THR A 20 -14.53 1.42 15.89
N PHE A 21 -15.44 1.67 14.95
CA PHE A 21 -15.33 2.84 14.07
C PHE A 21 -15.40 4.15 14.86
N ASP A 22 -16.18 4.19 15.94
CA ASP A 22 -16.25 5.36 16.82
C ASP A 22 -14.92 5.63 17.51
N GLU A 23 -14.25 4.58 17.99
CA GLU A 23 -12.93 4.73 18.59
C GLU A 23 -11.90 5.22 17.56
N HIS A 24 -12.01 4.74 16.33
CA HIS A 24 -11.06 5.05 15.26
C HIS A 24 -11.27 6.45 14.65
N PHE A 25 -12.49 6.76 14.21
CA PHE A 25 -12.83 7.99 13.50
C PHE A 25 -13.30 9.12 14.43
N GLY A 26 -13.76 8.80 15.63
CA GLY A 26 -14.23 9.80 16.61
C GLY A 26 -15.59 10.44 16.28
N CYS A 27 -16.27 9.98 15.22
CA CYS A 27 -17.62 10.43 14.85
C CYS A 27 -18.35 9.40 13.99
N ALA A 28 -19.66 9.61 13.84
CA ALA A 28 -20.51 8.78 12.98
C ALA A 28 -20.10 8.89 11.51
N MET A 29 -19.96 7.74 10.84
CA MET A 29 -19.51 7.63 9.46
C MET A 29 -20.62 7.10 8.54
N PRO A 30 -20.56 7.39 7.23
CA PRO A 30 -21.45 6.78 6.25
C PRO A 30 -21.42 5.26 6.26
N MET A 31 -22.47 4.64 5.71
CA MET A 31 -22.60 3.18 5.62
C MET A 31 -21.51 2.54 4.73
N TYR A 32 -21.18 3.19 3.60
CA TYR A 32 -20.15 2.74 2.67
C TYR A 32 -18.92 3.65 2.76
N LEU A 33 -17.74 3.08 2.97
CA LEU A 33 -16.48 3.83 3.05
C LEU A 33 -15.57 3.55 1.84
N PRO A 34 -14.72 4.52 1.43
CA PRO A 34 -13.64 4.25 0.50
C PRO A 34 -12.66 3.20 1.04
N ARG A 35 -12.13 2.34 0.16
CA ARG A 35 -11.15 1.28 0.50
C ARG A 35 -10.00 1.77 1.39
N LYS A 36 -9.52 3.01 1.15
CA LYS A 36 -8.39 3.59 1.90
C LYS A 36 -8.70 3.78 3.38
N LEU A 37 -9.91 4.22 3.74
CA LEU A 37 -10.30 4.43 5.13
C LEU A 37 -10.43 3.08 5.85
N PHE A 38 -11.02 2.08 5.19
CA PHE A 38 -11.14 0.74 5.79
C PHE A 38 -9.77 0.04 5.97
N LEU A 39 -8.86 0.17 5.00
CA LEU A 39 -7.49 -0.34 5.14
C LEU A 39 -6.77 0.29 6.34
N GLU A 40 -6.93 1.60 6.53
CA GLU A 40 -6.31 2.31 7.64
C GLU A 40 -6.89 1.86 8.99
N TYR A 41 -8.21 1.72 9.08
CA TYR A 41 -8.90 1.13 10.23
C TYR A 41 -8.37 -0.26 10.61
N MET A 42 -8.17 -1.15 9.63
CA MET A 42 -7.56 -2.47 9.85
C MET A 42 -6.12 -2.37 10.39
N LEU A 43 -5.28 -1.54 9.76
CA LEU A 43 -3.89 -1.37 10.18
C LEU A 43 -3.79 -0.76 11.59
N ALA A 44 -4.66 0.19 11.90
CA ALA A 44 -4.75 0.80 13.21
C ALA A 44 -5.14 -0.23 14.28
N ARG A 45 -6.14 -1.08 14.02
CA ARG A 45 -6.47 -2.21 14.93
C ARG A 45 -5.24 -3.08 15.21
N CYS A 46 -4.56 -3.54 14.17
CA CYS A 46 -3.41 -4.45 14.31
C CYS A 46 -2.26 -3.84 15.13
N THR A 47 -2.08 -2.52 15.06
CA THR A 47 -0.91 -1.83 15.63
C THR A 47 -1.18 -1.06 16.92
N LYS A 48 -2.46 -0.88 17.30
CA LYS A 48 -2.93 -0.06 18.43
C LYS A 48 -2.11 -0.25 19.72
N ASP A 49 -1.84 -1.50 20.07
CA ASP A 49 -1.06 -1.88 21.26
C ASP A 49 0.11 -2.84 20.94
N ASN A 50 0.38 -3.05 19.64
CA ASN A 50 1.44 -3.93 19.16
C ASN A 50 2.13 -3.30 17.92
N PRO A 51 3.01 -2.30 18.11
CA PRO A 51 3.67 -1.62 17.00
C PRO A 51 4.60 -2.55 16.19
N THR A 52 5.00 -3.68 16.78
CA THR A 52 5.83 -4.73 16.17
C THR A 52 5.00 -5.87 15.59
N PHE A 53 3.67 -5.70 15.44
CA PHE A 53 2.76 -6.76 14.96
C PHE A 53 3.25 -7.45 13.69
N PHE A 54 3.89 -6.69 12.79
CA PHE A 54 4.37 -7.20 11.51
C PHE A 54 5.82 -7.71 11.53
N ASP A 55 6.52 -7.73 12.68
CA ASP A 55 7.91 -8.18 12.77
C ASP A 55 8.05 -9.67 12.42
N ASP A 56 7.02 -10.48 12.74
CA ASP A 56 6.97 -11.91 12.40
C ASP A 56 6.46 -12.17 10.96
N VAL A 57 6.12 -11.12 10.20
CA VAL A 57 5.62 -11.22 8.82
C VAL A 57 6.76 -11.04 7.82
N LYS A 58 7.06 -12.09 7.06
CA LYS A 58 7.99 -12.03 5.92
C LYS A 58 7.32 -11.42 4.68
N PHE A 59 7.35 -10.09 4.53
CA PHE A 59 6.87 -9.43 3.31
C PHE A 59 7.73 -9.74 2.09
N ASN A 60 7.19 -9.46 0.90
CA ASN A 60 7.81 -9.74 -0.41
C ASN A 60 8.33 -11.19 -0.52
N THR A 61 7.66 -12.12 0.16
CA THR A 61 8.03 -13.52 0.19
C THR A 61 6.82 -14.33 -0.23
N SER A 62 6.95 -15.12 -1.28
CA SER A 62 5.89 -16.02 -1.74
C SER A 62 6.14 -17.43 -1.23
N VAL A 63 5.06 -18.14 -0.92
CA VAL A 63 5.11 -19.58 -0.73
C VAL A 63 5.14 -20.23 -2.11
N GLU A 64 6.13 -21.09 -2.37
CA GLU A 64 6.29 -21.81 -3.63
C GLU A 64 5.72 -23.23 -3.54
N SER A 65 5.89 -23.90 -2.40
CA SER A 65 5.28 -25.20 -2.15
C SER A 65 5.05 -25.46 -0.67
N VAL A 66 4.02 -26.25 -0.36
CA VAL A 66 3.74 -26.80 0.97
C VAL A 66 3.48 -28.29 0.83
N THR A 67 4.31 -29.10 1.46
CA THR A 67 4.12 -30.55 1.58
C THR A 67 4.04 -30.95 3.05
N TYR A 68 3.60 -32.18 3.32
CA TYR A 68 3.56 -32.73 4.69
C TYR A 68 4.43 -33.99 4.77
N ASN A 69 5.36 -34.00 5.72
CA ASN A 69 6.19 -35.15 6.05
C ASN A 69 5.48 -35.96 7.14
N GLU A 70 4.87 -37.08 6.75
CA GLU A 70 4.16 -37.99 7.67
C GLU A 70 5.07 -38.62 8.73
N GLU A 71 6.34 -38.89 8.41
CA GLU A 71 7.28 -39.51 9.36
C GLU A 71 7.67 -38.56 10.49
N GLU A 72 7.85 -37.28 10.17
CA GLU A 72 8.23 -36.24 11.14
C GLU A 72 7.01 -35.53 11.76
N GLY A 73 5.82 -35.66 11.15
CA GLY A 73 4.62 -34.94 11.53
C GLY A 73 4.74 -33.43 11.32
N LYS A 74 5.41 -32.99 10.25
CA LYS A 74 5.72 -31.57 9.97
C LYS A 74 5.35 -31.17 8.55
N PHE A 75 4.91 -29.93 8.38
CA PHE A 75 4.84 -29.27 7.08
C PHE A 75 6.22 -28.81 6.64
N VAL A 76 6.55 -29.04 5.37
CA VAL A 76 7.71 -28.47 4.71
C VAL A 76 7.23 -27.34 3.81
N VAL A 77 7.55 -26.10 4.20
CA VAL A 77 7.14 -24.90 3.45
C VAL A 77 8.35 -24.32 2.74
N GLN A 78 8.27 -24.23 1.42
CA GLN A 78 9.27 -23.58 0.59
C GLN A 78 8.82 -22.16 0.28
N THR A 79 9.70 -21.19 0.53
CA THR A 79 9.42 -19.77 0.28
C THR A 79 10.49 -19.15 -0.60
N LEU A 80 10.11 -18.12 -1.35
CA LEU A 80 11.01 -17.34 -2.22
C LEU A 80 10.88 -15.86 -1.90
N ASN A 81 12.01 -15.22 -1.56
CA ASN A 81 12.07 -13.78 -1.42
C ASN A 81 12.10 -13.11 -2.82
N ARG A 82 11.03 -12.38 -3.14
CA ARG A 82 10.83 -11.72 -4.43
C ARG A 82 11.72 -10.50 -4.66
N MET A 83 12.32 -9.94 -3.62
CA MET A 83 13.26 -8.82 -3.74
C MET A 83 14.67 -9.28 -4.13
N THR A 84 15.15 -10.38 -3.57
CA THR A 84 16.51 -10.88 -3.84
C THR A 84 16.55 -11.87 -5.00
N GLY A 85 15.45 -12.61 -5.23
CA GLY A 85 15.39 -13.67 -6.24
C GLY A 85 16.37 -14.83 -6.00
N LEU A 86 17.06 -14.85 -4.85
CA LEU A 86 18.12 -15.78 -4.52
C LEU A 86 17.64 -16.77 -3.46
N GLY A 87 17.50 -18.04 -3.88
CA GLY A 87 17.29 -19.21 -3.02
C GLY A 87 15.85 -19.43 -2.57
N THR A 88 15.40 -20.69 -2.62
CA THR A 88 14.22 -21.13 -1.87
C THR A 88 14.63 -21.46 -0.43
N GLU A 89 13.93 -20.89 0.54
CA GLU A 89 14.10 -21.23 1.97
C GLU A 89 13.09 -22.31 2.32
N CYS A 90 13.56 -23.44 2.84
CA CYS A 90 12.70 -24.49 3.39
C CYS A 90 12.59 -24.30 4.90
N THR A 91 11.37 -24.23 5.42
CA THR A 91 11.10 -24.13 6.85
C THR A 91 10.09 -25.20 7.27
N LEU A 92 10.30 -25.78 8.45
CA LEU A 92 9.43 -26.82 9.01
C LEU A 92 8.44 -26.22 10.01
N PHE A 93 7.17 -26.62 9.92
CA PHE A 93 6.10 -26.16 10.81
C PHE A 93 5.25 -27.33 11.33
N ASP A 94 4.76 -27.23 12.56
CA ASP A 94 3.81 -28.20 13.15
C ASP A 94 2.41 -28.09 12.56
N LYS A 95 1.99 -26.85 12.25
CA LYS A 95 0.66 -26.51 11.75
C LYS A 95 0.78 -25.51 10.61
N CYS A 96 -0.17 -25.54 9.69
CA CYS A 96 -0.24 -24.63 8.55
C CYS A 96 -1.64 -24.01 8.51
N ILE A 97 -1.73 -22.68 8.52
CA ILE A 97 -2.99 -21.96 8.28
C ILE A 97 -2.88 -21.30 6.90
N TRP A 98 -3.69 -21.77 5.95
CA TRP A 98 -3.75 -21.21 4.61
C TRP A 98 -4.82 -20.13 4.52
N ALA A 99 -4.38 -18.88 4.43
CA ALA A 99 -5.22 -17.69 4.34
C ALA A 99 -4.95 -16.88 3.06
N ALA A 100 -4.74 -17.57 1.92
CA ALA A 100 -4.42 -16.93 0.63
C ALA A 100 -5.63 -16.34 -0.11
N GLY A 101 -6.83 -16.41 0.49
CA GLY A 101 -8.07 -15.89 -0.07
C GLY A 101 -8.68 -16.77 -1.17
N LEU A 102 -9.96 -16.51 -1.47
CA LEU A 102 -10.74 -17.21 -2.50
C LEU A 102 -10.76 -16.48 -3.84
N ASN A 103 -10.44 -15.18 -3.83
CA ASN A 103 -10.45 -14.31 -4.99
C ASN A 103 -9.03 -14.05 -5.52
N GLY A 104 -8.23 -15.12 -5.66
CA GLY A 104 -6.80 -15.03 -5.96
C GLY A 104 -6.45 -15.08 -7.45
N LYS A 105 -7.21 -15.85 -8.24
CA LYS A 105 -6.94 -16.08 -9.67
C LYS A 105 -8.13 -15.70 -10.54
N PRO A 106 -7.96 -14.87 -11.58
CA PRO A 106 -9.02 -14.55 -12.53
C PRO A 106 -9.63 -15.80 -13.17
N LYS A 107 -10.96 -15.88 -13.22
CA LYS A 107 -11.66 -16.96 -13.93
C LYS A 107 -12.12 -16.46 -15.29
N ILE A 108 -11.39 -16.78 -16.35
CA ILE A 108 -11.74 -16.38 -17.72
C ILE A 108 -12.36 -17.58 -18.46
N PRO A 109 -13.63 -17.51 -18.92
CA PRO A 109 -14.25 -18.58 -19.70
C PRO A 109 -13.55 -18.74 -21.05
N LYS A 110 -12.94 -19.91 -21.28
CA LYS A 110 -12.15 -20.17 -22.50
C LYS A 110 -12.96 -19.99 -23.78
N SER A 111 -14.19 -20.48 -23.83
CA SER A 111 -15.05 -20.39 -25.01
C SER A 111 -15.32 -18.93 -25.41
N ILE A 112 -15.62 -18.07 -24.44
CA ILE A 112 -15.88 -16.64 -24.68
C ILE A 112 -14.58 -15.93 -25.07
N TYR A 113 -13.47 -16.23 -24.39
CA TYR A 113 -12.17 -15.66 -24.74
C TYR A 113 -11.76 -16.03 -26.17
N GLU A 114 -11.98 -17.28 -26.59
CA GLU A 114 -11.70 -17.75 -27.95
C GLU A 114 -12.55 -17.05 -29.01
N ILE A 115 -13.82 -16.76 -28.71
CA ILE A 115 -14.71 -15.96 -29.58
C ILE A 115 -14.11 -14.57 -29.80
N LEU A 116 -13.73 -13.87 -28.72
CA LEU A 116 -13.17 -12.52 -28.81
C LEU A 116 -11.81 -12.51 -29.53
N SER A 117 -10.92 -13.44 -29.18
CA SER A 117 -9.56 -13.48 -29.72
C SER A 117 -9.51 -13.93 -31.18
N SER A 118 -10.27 -14.96 -31.53
CA SER A 118 -10.25 -15.56 -32.88
C SER A 118 -11.21 -14.86 -33.84
N GLY A 119 -12.27 -14.25 -33.31
CA GLY A 119 -13.21 -13.41 -34.05
C GLY A 119 -12.62 -12.05 -34.47
N GLY A 120 -11.43 -11.69 -33.98
CA GLY A 120 -10.74 -10.47 -34.39
C GLY A 120 -11.26 -9.19 -33.74
N PHE A 121 -11.75 -9.29 -32.49
CA PHE A 121 -12.20 -8.12 -31.74
C PHE A 121 -11.05 -7.12 -31.58
N LYS A 122 -11.28 -5.86 -31.95
CA LYS A 122 -10.28 -4.81 -31.98
C LYS A 122 -10.17 -4.02 -30.68
N GLY A 123 -11.22 -4.07 -29.86
CA GLY A 123 -11.26 -3.41 -28.56
C GLY A 123 -10.36 -4.09 -27.52
N ARG A 124 -10.34 -3.50 -26.32
CA ARG A 124 -9.54 -4.02 -25.20
C ARG A 124 -10.30 -5.11 -24.47
N VAL A 125 -9.63 -6.22 -24.15
CA VAL A 125 -10.21 -7.30 -23.33
C VAL A 125 -9.41 -7.41 -22.04
N ILE A 126 -10.08 -7.30 -20.89
CA ILE A 126 -9.47 -7.39 -19.56
C ILE A 126 -10.36 -8.16 -18.59
N HIS A 127 -9.79 -8.64 -17.49
CA HIS A 127 -10.56 -9.13 -16.35
C HIS A 127 -10.72 -8.04 -15.26
N SER A 128 -11.76 -8.13 -14.43
CA SER A 128 -12.03 -7.18 -13.33
C SER A 128 -10.85 -7.02 -12.34
N SER A 129 -9.95 -8.00 -12.32
CA SER A 129 -8.71 -7.97 -11.53
C SER A 129 -7.67 -6.98 -12.04
N GLU A 130 -7.72 -6.61 -13.31
CA GLU A 130 -6.70 -5.82 -14.01
C GLU A 130 -7.07 -4.33 -14.10
N VAL A 131 -8.31 -3.98 -13.75
CA VAL A 131 -8.86 -2.62 -13.94
C VAL A 131 -8.06 -1.53 -13.21
N GLY A 132 -7.42 -1.84 -12.07
CA GLY A 132 -6.70 -0.89 -11.20
C GLY A 132 -6.08 0.33 -11.88
N PRO A 133 -4.94 0.20 -12.59
CA PRO A 133 -4.22 1.32 -13.18
C PRO A 133 -4.77 1.82 -14.52
N ILE A 134 -5.69 1.07 -15.16
CA ILE A 134 -6.10 1.31 -16.55
C ILE A 134 -7.59 1.62 -16.71
N PHE A 135 -8.39 1.53 -15.64
CA PHE A 135 -9.85 1.58 -15.76
C PHE A 135 -10.35 2.87 -16.40
N ASP A 136 -9.78 4.03 -16.06
CA ASP A 136 -10.10 5.31 -16.70
C ASP A 136 -9.94 5.25 -18.22
N GLN A 137 -8.84 4.67 -18.71
CA GLN A 137 -8.59 4.48 -20.15
C GLN A 137 -9.54 3.46 -20.78
N CYS A 138 -10.07 2.53 -19.99
CA CYS A 138 -11.00 1.50 -20.42
C CYS A 138 -12.46 1.99 -20.46
N ALA A 139 -12.80 3.00 -19.65
CA ALA A 139 -14.19 3.41 -19.45
C ALA A 139 -14.53 4.79 -20.02
N ARG A 140 -13.66 5.79 -19.87
CA ARG A 140 -13.99 7.19 -20.17
C ARG A 140 -14.32 7.40 -21.66
N GLY A 141 -15.54 7.83 -21.94
CA GLY A 141 -16.03 8.12 -23.29
C GLY A 141 -16.16 6.89 -24.17
N LYS A 142 -16.35 5.71 -23.58
CA LYS A 142 -16.37 4.42 -24.28
C LYS A 142 -17.67 3.66 -24.08
N LYS A 143 -18.00 2.81 -25.04
CA LYS A 143 -18.99 1.74 -24.89
C LYS A 143 -18.31 0.48 -24.36
N ILE A 144 -18.86 -0.08 -23.28
CA ILE A 144 -18.23 -1.16 -22.51
C ILE A 144 -19.18 -2.35 -22.46
N LEU A 145 -18.67 -3.55 -22.72
CA LEU A 145 -19.37 -4.80 -22.40
C LEU A 145 -18.75 -5.45 -21.16
N MET A 146 -19.56 -5.71 -20.14
CA MET A 146 -19.20 -6.50 -18.96
C MET A 146 -19.81 -7.89 -19.08
N ILE A 147 -19.00 -8.92 -18.81
CA ILE A 147 -19.45 -10.32 -18.88
C ILE A 147 -19.53 -10.88 -17.47
N GLY A 148 -20.73 -11.23 -17.02
CA GLY A 148 -21.06 -11.57 -15.63
C GLY A 148 -21.83 -10.44 -14.94
N ASP A 149 -22.58 -10.79 -13.89
CA ASP A 149 -23.66 -9.99 -13.30
C ASP A 149 -23.61 -9.89 -11.77
N SER A 150 -22.49 -10.26 -11.15
CA SER A 150 -22.32 -10.16 -9.69
C SER A 150 -21.62 -8.85 -9.27
N PHE A 151 -21.17 -8.76 -8.01
CA PHE A 151 -20.62 -7.52 -7.39
C PHE A 151 -19.53 -6.80 -8.22
N SER A 152 -18.72 -7.54 -8.99
CA SER A 152 -17.73 -6.91 -9.87
C SER A 152 -18.38 -6.12 -11.01
N ALA A 153 -19.46 -6.63 -11.59
CA ALA A 153 -20.20 -5.94 -12.64
C ALA A 153 -20.94 -4.73 -12.05
N GLU A 154 -21.62 -4.90 -10.91
CA GLU A 154 -22.37 -3.81 -10.28
C GLU A 154 -21.46 -2.60 -9.97
N ASP A 155 -20.36 -2.83 -9.24
CA ASP A 155 -19.51 -1.72 -8.86
C ASP A 155 -18.77 -1.13 -10.07
N LEU A 156 -18.25 -1.96 -10.99
CA LEU A 156 -17.54 -1.42 -12.15
C LEU A 156 -18.48 -0.65 -13.08
N ALA A 157 -19.75 -1.02 -13.20
CA ALA A 157 -20.73 -0.27 -13.97
C ALA A 157 -20.94 1.14 -13.37
N LEU A 158 -21.18 1.24 -12.06
CA LEU A 158 -21.28 2.53 -11.36
C LEU A 158 -20.01 3.38 -11.52
N GLN A 159 -18.84 2.76 -11.45
CA GLN A 159 -17.56 3.45 -11.62
C GLN A 159 -17.34 3.89 -13.06
N ALA A 160 -17.75 3.09 -14.04
CA ALA A 160 -17.68 3.45 -15.46
C ALA A 160 -18.57 4.66 -15.77
N ILE A 161 -19.81 4.67 -15.27
CA ILE A 161 -20.73 5.80 -15.37
C ILE A 161 -20.08 7.06 -14.78
N LYS A 162 -19.57 6.96 -13.55
CA LYS A 162 -18.87 8.07 -12.88
C LYS A 162 -17.65 8.59 -13.67
N LEU A 163 -16.94 7.73 -14.38
CA LEU A 163 -15.81 8.12 -15.23
C LEU A 163 -16.25 8.70 -16.59
N GLY A 164 -17.55 8.68 -16.89
CA GLY A 164 -18.12 9.19 -18.12
C GLY A 164 -18.08 8.18 -19.27
N ALA A 165 -18.32 6.90 -19.00
CA ALA A 165 -18.64 5.93 -20.05
C ALA A 165 -19.88 6.36 -20.85
N GLU A 166 -19.89 6.03 -22.14
CA GLU A 166 -21.01 6.34 -23.03
C GLU A 166 -22.17 5.39 -22.76
N THR A 167 -21.90 4.08 -22.77
CA THR A 167 -22.84 3.02 -22.38
C THR A 167 -22.09 1.86 -21.69
N VAL A 168 -22.80 1.12 -20.86
CA VAL A 168 -22.32 -0.09 -20.19
C VAL A 168 -23.33 -1.21 -20.41
N ASP A 169 -23.00 -2.15 -21.28
CA ASP A 169 -23.76 -3.37 -21.46
C ASP A 169 -23.30 -4.43 -20.47
N ILE A 170 -24.21 -5.04 -19.71
CA ILE A 170 -23.93 -6.18 -18.82
C ILE A 170 -24.55 -7.44 -19.44
N CYS A 171 -23.72 -8.41 -19.79
CA CYS A 171 -24.15 -9.70 -20.29
C CYS A 171 -24.19 -10.73 -19.15
N SER A 172 -25.40 -11.13 -18.75
CA SER A 172 -25.64 -12.16 -17.74
C SER A 172 -26.02 -13.48 -18.40
N ARG A 173 -25.44 -14.57 -17.89
CA ARG A 173 -25.78 -15.94 -18.34
C ARG A 173 -27.05 -16.49 -17.71
N SER A 174 -27.53 -15.91 -16.61
CA SER A 174 -28.65 -16.46 -15.82
C SER A 174 -29.67 -15.44 -15.34
N GLY A 175 -29.33 -14.15 -15.28
CA GLY A 175 -30.21 -13.10 -14.76
C GLY A 175 -30.34 -13.09 -13.23
N GLU A 176 -29.47 -13.79 -12.50
CA GLU A 176 -29.62 -14.04 -11.06
C GLU A 176 -28.60 -13.29 -10.18
N GLY A 177 -27.67 -12.54 -10.78
CA GLY A 177 -26.65 -11.80 -10.04
C GLY A 177 -27.13 -10.43 -9.56
N ILE A 178 -26.43 -9.90 -8.54
CA ILE A 178 -26.77 -8.62 -7.89
C ILE A 178 -26.91 -7.42 -8.84
N ALA A 179 -26.24 -7.43 -9.99
CA ALA A 179 -26.38 -6.37 -10.99
C ALA A 179 -27.74 -6.43 -11.69
N CYS A 180 -28.28 -7.62 -11.96
CA CYS A 180 -29.64 -7.80 -12.49
C CYS A 180 -30.71 -7.43 -11.44
N GLU A 181 -30.37 -7.61 -10.17
CA GLU A 181 -31.22 -7.28 -9.02
C GLU A 181 -31.21 -5.80 -8.63
N THR A 182 -30.30 -5.01 -9.20
CA THR A 182 -30.22 -3.57 -8.94
C THR A 182 -31.39 -2.87 -9.62
N GLY A 183 -32.32 -2.34 -8.83
CA GLY A 183 -33.63 -1.89 -9.33
C GLY A 183 -33.59 -0.69 -10.28
N SER A 184 -32.56 0.16 -10.21
CA SER A 184 -32.36 1.25 -11.19
C SER A 184 -30.89 1.60 -11.35
N TRP A 185 -30.50 2.03 -12.54
CA TRP A 185 -29.16 2.54 -12.84
C TRP A 185 -29.16 4.06 -13.12
N PRO A 186 -28.16 4.80 -12.63
CA PRO A 186 -28.09 6.24 -12.88
C PRO A 186 -27.79 6.56 -14.34
N GLU A 187 -28.22 7.74 -14.77
CA GLU A 187 -28.01 8.32 -16.11
C GLU A 187 -28.57 7.52 -17.30
N ASP A 188 -29.30 6.42 -17.08
CA ASP A 188 -29.88 5.58 -18.15
C ASP A 188 -28.81 5.09 -19.15
N ARG A 189 -27.67 4.61 -18.62
CA ARG A 189 -26.50 4.18 -19.41
C ARG A 189 -26.13 2.71 -19.25
N VAL A 190 -26.93 1.94 -18.52
CA VAL A 190 -26.66 0.54 -18.26
C VAL A 190 -27.77 -0.30 -18.88
N ASP A 191 -27.38 -1.16 -19.81
CA ASP A 191 -28.29 -2.13 -20.43
C ASP A 191 -27.91 -3.53 -19.96
N ILE A 192 -28.86 -4.29 -19.41
CA ILE A 192 -28.64 -5.65 -18.92
C ILE A 192 -29.25 -6.66 -19.90
N HIS A 193 -28.42 -7.57 -20.38
CA HIS A 193 -28.79 -8.66 -21.29
C HIS A 193 -28.84 -9.97 -20.50
N GLU A 194 -30.03 -10.31 -19.97
CA GLU A 194 -30.25 -11.50 -19.15
C GLU A 194 -30.38 -12.79 -19.97
N CYS A 195 -29.77 -13.88 -19.49
CA CYS A 195 -29.69 -15.16 -20.19
C CYS A 195 -29.02 -15.11 -21.57
N TYR A 196 -28.20 -14.09 -21.84
CA TYR A 196 -27.42 -13.95 -23.07
C TYR A 196 -25.96 -14.39 -22.88
N LEU A 197 -25.32 -14.82 -23.96
CA LEU A 197 -23.88 -15.07 -24.04
C LEU A 197 -23.29 -14.50 -25.32
N PRO A 198 -22.02 -14.04 -25.31
CA PRO A 198 -21.33 -13.67 -26.55
C PRO A 198 -21.15 -14.91 -27.44
N THR A 199 -21.51 -14.78 -28.72
CA THR A 199 -21.43 -15.86 -29.71
C THR A 199 -20.49 -15.55 -30.86
N GLU A 200 -20.43 -14.29 -31.29
CA GLU A 200 -19.61 -13.85 -32.43
C GLU A 200 -19.06 -12.42 -32.21
N VAL A 201 -17.98 -12.09 -32.93
CA VAL A 201 -17.49 -10.71 -33.11
C VAL A 201 -17.94 -10.23 -34.48
N THR A 202 -18.37 -8.97 -34.62
CA THR A 202 -18.77 -8.43 -35.92
C THR A 202 -17.63 -8.49 -36.94
N LYS A 203 -17.97 -8.54 -38.24
CA LYS A 203 -16.99 -8.72 -39.33
C LYS A 203 -15.90 -7.65 -39.38
N ASP A 204 -16.23 -6.43 -38.95
CA ASP A 204 -15.29 -5.32 -38.86
C ASP A 204 -14.54 -5.27 -37.52
N GLY A 205 -14.86 -6.14 -36.57
CA GLY A 205 -14.17 -6.31 -35.30
C GLY A 205 -14.49 -5.25 -34.24
N SER A 206 -15.46 -4.37 -34.48
CA SER A 206 -15.87 -3.30 -33.55
C SER A 206 -17.04 -3.67 -32.64
N GLY A 207 -17.79 -4.72 -32.94
CA GLY A 207 -18.97 -5.13 -32.19
C GLY A 207 -18.96 -6.59 -31.76
N ILE A 208 -19.95 -6.96 -30.95
CA ILE A 208 -20.12 -8.30 -30.37
C ILE A 208 -21.59 -8.72 -30.52
N VAL A 209 -21.82 -9.94 -30.99
CA VAL A 209 -23.14 -10.56 -31.05
C VAL A 209 -23.39 -11.35 -29.77
N LEU A 210 -24.51 -11.07 -29.12
CA LEU A 210 -25.03 -11.80 -27.98
C LEU A 210 -26.21 -12.68 -28.41
N SER A 211 -26.34 -13.88 -27.85
CA SER A 211 -27.52 -14.73 -28.05
C SER A 211 -27.93 -15.48 -26.79
N ASN A 212 -29.24 -15.67 -26.62
CA ASN A 212 -29.84 -16.57 -25.63
C ASN A 212 -30.30 -17.91 -26.25
N GLY A 213 -30.04 -18.12 -27.55
CA GLY A 213 -30.45 -19.30 -28.32
C GLY A 213 -31.76 -19.14 -29.11
N GLU A 214 -32.57 -18.14 -28.77
CA GLU A 214 -33.82 -17.81 -29.47
C GLU A 214 -33.70 -16.49 -30.24
N GLU A 215 -33.02 -15.52 -29.64
CA GLU A 215 -32.81 -14.17 -30.15
C GLU A 215 -31.31 -13.83 -30.21
N GLU A 216 -30.97 -12.88 -31.08
CA GLU A 216 -29.63 -12.33 -31.24
C GLU A 216 -29.67 -10.81 -31.17
N ILE A 217 -28.74 -10.24 -30.40
CA ILE A 217 -28.54 -8.79 -30.25
C ILE A 217 -27.11 -8.48 -30.70
N THR A 218 -26.95 -7.47 -31.55
CA THR A 218 -25.61 -7.01 -31.95
C THR A 218 -25.29 -5.70 -31.24
N LEU A 219 -24.24 -5.73 -30.43
CA LEU A 219 -23.68 -4.54 -29.79
C LEU A 219 -22.57 -3.98 -30.68
N GLU A 220 -22.78 -2.78 -31.20
CA GLU A 220 -21.84 -2.11 -32.12
C GLU A 220 -20.91 -1.14 -31.36
N ASP A 221 -19.72 -0.91 -31.92
CA ASP A 221 -18.72 0.03 -31.41
C ASP A 221 -18.28 -0.22 -29.95
N ILE A 222 -18.23 -1.50 -29.53
CA ILE A 222 -17.71 -1.89 -28.22
C ILE A 222 -16.19 -1.72 -28.20
N GLU A 223 -15.70 -0.82 -27.35
CA GLU A 223 -14.28 -0.51 -27.25
C GLU A 223 -13.57 -1.30 -26.15
N THR A 224 -14.32 -1.77 -25.14
CA THR A 224 -13.77 -2.53 -24.02
C THR A 224 -14.70 -3.66 -23.61
N VAL A 225 -14.14 -4.86 -23.43
CA VAL A 225 -14.76 -6.00 -22.78
C VAL A 225 -14.11 -6.25 -21.42
N ILE A 226 -14.92 -6.36 -20.37
CA ILE A 226 -14.47 -6.63 -19.01
C ILE A 226 -15.09 -7.94 -18.52
N PHE A 227 -14.26 -8.94 -18.27
CA PHE A 227 -14.69 -10.15 -17.60
C PHE A 227 -14.92 -9.89 -16.11
N CYS A 228 -16.20 -9.88 -15.72
CA CYS A 228 -16.69 -9.86 -14.34
C CYS A 228 -17.06 -11.27 -13.86
N THR A 229 -16.31 -12.28 -14.31
CA THR A 229 -16.64 -13.72 -14.23
C THR A 229 -16.10 -14.43 -12.99
N GLY A 230 -15.73 -13.65 -11.96
CA GLY A 230 -15.28 -14.15 -10.67
C GLY A 230 -13.86 -14.70 -10.66
N TYR A 231 -13.55 -15.47 -9.61
CA TYR A 231 -12.19 -15.87 -9.30
C TYR A 231 -12.11 -17.34 -8.88
N LEU A 232 -10.89 -17.86 -8.86
CA LEU A 232 -10.51 -19.14 -8.28
C LEU A 232 -9.58 -18.92 -7.07
N PRO A 233 -9.60 -19.82 -6.07
CA PRO A 233 -8.73 -19.74 -4.91
C PRO A 233 -7.27 -19.97 -5.30
N ASN A 234 -6.35 -19.39 -4.53
CA ASN A 234 -4.93 -19.61 -4.75
C ASN A 234 -4.41 -20.76 -3.87
N ILE A 235 -4.47 -21.99 -4.39
CA ILE A 235 -4.11 -23.23 -3.65
C ILE A 235 -3.09 -24.12 -4.36
N ASP A 236 -2.61 -23.74 -5.54
CA ASP A 236 -1.74 -24.59 -6.37
C ASP A 236 -0.39 -24.89 -5.73
N MET A 237 0.02 -24.07 -4.75
CA MET A 237 1.26 -24.27 -4.00
C MET A 237 1.11 -25.35 -2.92
N LEU A 238 -0.11 -25.76 -2.58
CA LEU A 238 -0.35 -26.88 -1.67
C LEU A 238 -0.18 -28.19 -2.43
N ASP A 239 0.42 -29.20 -1.82
CA ASP A 239 0.36 -30.57 -2.33
C ASP A 239 -1.10 -31.03 -2.48
N GLU A 240 -1.39 -31.92 -3.44
CA GLU A 240 -2.75 -32.40 -3.72
C GLU A 240 -3.43 -32.98 -2.47
N SER A 241 -2.68 -33.68 -1.61
CA SER A 241 -3.18 -34.24 -0.35
C SER A 241 -3.61 -33.21 0.69
N LEU A 242 -3.16 -31.95 0.53
CA LEU A 242 -3.43 -30.82 1.43
C LEU A 242 -4.48 -29.86 0.87
N ARG A 243 -4.98 -30.08 -0.35
CA ARG A 243 -5.96 -29.18 -0.99
C ARG A 243 -7.38 -29.53 -0.59
N PRO A 244 -8.22 -28.54 -0.25
CA PRO A 244 -9.66 -28.73 -0.23
C PRO A 244 -10.18 -28.83 -1.67
N ARG A 245 -11.32 -29.50 -1.84
CA ARG A 245 -12.03 -29.62 -3.11
C ARG A 245 -12.76 -28.33 -3.44
N PHE A 246 -12.15 -27.51 -4.29
CA PHE A 246 -12.74 -26.30 -4.86
C PHE A 246 -13.25 -26.49 -6.29
N GLU A 247 -12.73 -27.49 -6.98
CA GLU A 247 -13.08 -27.75 -8.37
C GLU A 247 -14.21 -28.78 -8.48
N GLY A 248 -15.06 -28.58 -9.48
CA GLY A 248 -16.24 -29.39 -9.73
C GLY A 248 -17.54 -28.71 -9.28
N ARG A 249 -18.63 -29.06 -9.98
CA ARG A 249 -19.96 -28.52 -9.69
C ARG A 249 -20.50 -28.97 -8.34
N TYR A 250 -20.03 -30.09 -7.78
CA TYR A 250 -20.60 -30.73 -6.60
C TYR A 250 -19.53 -31.11 -5.56
N ILE A 251 -19.76 -30.81 -4.27
CA ILE A 251 -18.72 -30.92 -3.21
C ILE A 251 -19.05 -31.92 -2.08
N PHE A 252 -20.26 -32.47 -2.05
CA PHE A 252 -20.72 -33.45 -1.05
C PHE A 252 -20.89 -34.86 -1.60
N THR A 253 -20.13 -35.23 -2.63
CA THR A 253 -20.29 -36.52 -3.34
C THR A 253 -20.07 -37.76 -2.46
N ASP A 254 -19.32 -37.63 -1.37
CA ASP A 254 -18.95 -38.75 -0.50
C ASP A 254 -19.90 -38.94 0.70
N TYR A 255 -20.92 -38.08 0.81
CA TYR A 255 -21.84 -38.08 1.93
C TYR A 255 -23.05 -38.96 1.62
N VAL A 256 -23.36 -39.89 2.53
CA VAL A 256 -24.59 -40.69 2.45
C VAL A 256 -25.71 -39.90 3.11
N ILE A 257 -26.55 -39.27 2.28
CA ILE A 257 -27.75 -38.57 2.73
C ILE A 257 -28.81 -39.59 3.18
N PRO A 258 -29.46 -39.41 4.35
CA PRO A 258 -30.55 -40.28 4.77
C PRO A 258 -31.71 -40.29 3.77
N LYS A 259 -32.11 -41.48 3.31
CA LYS A 259 -33.15 -41.65 2.28
C LYS A 259 -34.54 -41.16 2.73
N ASP A 260 -34.75 -41.14 4.04
CA ASP A 260 -35.98 -40.73 4.70
C ASP A 260 -35.99 -39.26 5.12
N TRP A 261 -34.88 -38.53 4.91
CA TRP A 261 -34.83 -37.09 5.18
C TRP A 261 -35.85 -36.35 4.29
N LYS A 262 -36.56 -35.41 4.90
CA LYS A 262 -37.53 -34.55 4.23
C LYS A 262 -37.39 -33.15 4.77
N MET A 263 -37.48 -32.19 3.86
CA MET A 263 -37.56 -30.78 4.20
C MET A 263 -38.82 -30.53 5.05
N SER A 264 -38.68 -29.71 6.08
CA SER A 264 -39.75 -29.18 6.91
C SER A 264 -40.74 -28.37 6.07
N LYS A 265 -42.00 -28.32 6.54
CA LYS A 265 -43.03 -27.52 5.87
C LYS A 265 -42.63 -26.05 5.86
N ASN A 266 -42.73 -25.44 4.70
CA ASN A 266 -42.38 -24.05 4.40
C ASN A 266 -43.37 -23.48 3.37
N PRO A 267 -43.31 -22.18 3.04
CA PRO A 267 -44.25 -21.55 2.12
C PRO A 267 -44.35 -22.18 0.72
N LEU A 268 -43.29 -22.84 0.23
CA LEU A 268 -43.24 -23.50 -1.08
C LEU A 268 -43.66 -24.97 -1.06
N THR A 269 -43.98 -25.53 0.11
CA THR A 269 -44.27 -26.97 0.25
C THR A 269 -45.47 -27.42 -0.58
N ARG A 270 -46.43 -26.53 -0.82
CA ARG A 270 -47.63 -26.85 -1.60
C ARG A 270 -47.30 -27.02 -3.08
N GLU A 271 -46.45 -26.15 -3.60
CA GLU A 271 -46.04 -26.06 -5.00
C GLU A 271 -44.97 -27.12 -5.31
N PHE A 272 -43.99 -27.29 -4.42
CA PHE A 272 -42.83 -28.14 -4.66
C PHE A 272 -43.11 -29.61 -4.35
N GLY A 273 -43.94 -29.89 -3.34
CA GLY A 273 -44.15 -31.25 -2.84
C GLY A 273 -42.88 -31.89 -2.27
N PRO A 274 -42.84 -33.23 -2.10
CA PRO A 274 -41.65 -33.92 -1.62
C PRO A 274 -40.57 -34.01 -2.72
N ILE A 275 -39.40 -33.42 -2.47
CA ILE A 275 -38.24 -33.47 -3.38
C ILE A 275 -37.12 -34.28 -2.74
N ALA A 276 -36.65 -35.31 -3.45
CA ALA A 276 -35.50 -36.09 -3.01
C ALA A 276 -34.20 -35.27 -3.18
N ILE A 277 -33.25 -35.44 -2.25
CA ILE A 277 -31.92 -34.82 -2.37
C ILE A 277 -31.16 -35.47 -3.54
N GLY A 278 -30.90 -34.66 -4.56
CA GLY A 278 -29.96 -34.95 -5.65
C GLY A 278 -28.55 -34.48 -5.30
N LYS A 279 -27.88 -33.85 -6.25
CA LYS A 279 -26.50 -33.39 -6.08
C LYS A 279 -26.47 -31.97 -5.52
N ILE A 280 -25.59 -31.74 -4.55
CA ILE A 280 -25.44 -30.44 -3.88
C ILE A 280 -24.28 -29.70 -4.52
N THR A 281 -24.55 -28.47 -4.94
CA THR A 281 -23.56 -27.65 -5.66
C THR A 281 -22.46 -27.15 -4.73
N SER A 282 -21.33 -26.73 -5.31
CA SER A 282 -20.24 -26.07 -4.57
C SER A 282 -20.64 -24.72 -3.96
N SER A 283 -21.73 -24.10 -4.43
CA SER A 283 -22.17 -22.77 -4.03
C SER A 283 -22.70 -22.68 -2.60
N ILE A 284 -23.10 -23.79 -1.97
CA ILE A 284 -23.55 -23.80 -0.56
C ILE A 284 -22.44 -23.46 0.44
N GLY A 285 -21.18 -23.39 -0.02
CA GLY A 285 -20.07 -22.57 0.49
C GLY A 285 -19.68 -22.65 1.97
N ILE A 286 -20.61 -22.32 2.88
CA ILE A 286 -20.49 -22.28 4.34
C ILE A 286 -20.11 -23.64 4.94
N VAL A 287 -20.61 -24.74 4.36
CA VAL A 287 -20.20 -26.10 4.76
C VAL A 287 -19.48 -26.76 3.60
N ARG A 288 -18.41 -27.50 3.91
CA ARG A 288 -17.64 -28.26 2.93
C ARG A 288 -17.52 -29.71 3.31
N GLY A 289 -17.50 -30.59 2.31
CA GLY A 289 -17.45 -32.04 2.56
C GLY A 289 -16.14 -32.51 3.20
N ASP A 290 -15.04 -31.79 3.01
CA ASP A 290 -13.67 -32.17 3.34
C ASP A 290 -12.96 -31.22 4.31
N VAL A 291 -13.62 -30.14 4.71
CA VAL A 291 -13.12 -29.18 5.71
C VAL A 291 -14.14 -29.06 6.84
N TYR A 292 -13.69 -29.30 8.07
CA TYR A 292 -14.47 -29.14 9.29
C TYR A 292 -14.06 -27.84 9.98
N ARG A 293 -14.89 -26.80 9.88
CA ARG A 293 -14.69 -25.52 10.61
C ARG A 293 -13.26 -24.99 10.50
N GLY A 294 -12.74 -24.98 9.27
CA GLY A 294 -11.37 -24.58 8.95
C GLY A 294 -10.31 -25.70 9.02
N LEU A 295 -10.57 -26.84 9.65
CA LEU A 295 -9.64 -27.98 9.70
C LEU A 295 -9.82 -28.90 8.48
N LEU A 296 -8.75 -29.21 7.76
CA LEU A 296 -8.78 -30.24 6.71
C LEU A 296 -9.03 -31.61 7.35
N ILE A 297 -10.08 -32.33 6.92
CA ILE A 297 -10.46 -33.59 7.58
C ILE A 297 -9.37 -34.65 7.41
N SER A 298 -8.69 -34.72 6.25
CA SER A 298 -7.63 -35.69 6.01
C SER A 298 -6.39 -35.43 6.87
N ASN A 299 -6.06 -34.16 7.15
CA ASN A 299 -4.95 -33.75 8.02
C ASN A 299 -5.33 -32.48 8.80
N PRO A 300 -5.85 -32.60 10.05
CA PRO A 300 -6.34 -31.45 10.82
C PRO A 300 -5.27 -30.43 11.25
N ASN A 301 -3.98 -30.69 11.02
CA ASN A 301 -2.93 -29.68 11.22
C ASN A 301 -2.82 -28.72 10.02
N MET A 302 -3.45 -29.07 8.88
CA MET A 302 -3.69 -28.17 7.77
C MET A 302 -5.02 -27.47 7.99
N MET A 303 -4.99 -26.15 8.09
CA MET A 303 -6.12 -25.30 8.45
C MET A 303 -6.34 -24.23 7.39
N PHE A 304 -7.55 -23.71 7.31
CA PHE A 304 -7.97 -22.76 6.29
C PHE A 304 -8.78 -21.62 6.89
N SER A 305 -8.51 -20.41 6.41
CA SER A 305 -9.38 -19.25 6.59
C SER A 305 -10.10 -18.98 5.28
N PHE A 306 -11.39 -19.24 5.24
CA PHE A 306 -12.26 -18.92 4.10
C PHE A 306 -13.30 -17.92 4.54
N ASP A 307 -13.56 -16.98 3.65
CA ASP A 307 -14.62 -16.01 3.79
C ASP A 307 -15.83 -16.47 2.97
N MET A 308 -16.87 -16.95 3.66
CA MET A 308 -18.06 -17.57 3.04
C MET A 308 -19.38 -17.08 3.68
N SER A 309 -19.31 -16.09 4.57
CA SER A 309 -20.48 -15.52 5.26
C SER A 309 -20.79 -14.14 4.67
N GLU A 310 -22.05 -13.71 4.83
CA GLU A 310 -22.47 -12.34 4.48
C GLU A 310 -21.83 -11.28 5.38
N ASN A 311 -21.19 -11.70 6.49
CA ASN A 311 -20.49 -10.84 7.44
C ASN A 311 -19.00 -11.23 7.47
N PRO A 312 -18.25 -10.91 6.40
CA PRO A 312 -17.00 -11.58 6.08
C PRO A 312 -15.91 -11.39 7.14
N ILE A 313 -15.73 -10.16 7.59
CA ILE A 313 -14.69 -9.81 8.57
C ILE A 313 -15.02 -10.36 9.96
N LEU A 314 -16.29 -10.31 10.36
CA LEU A 314 -16.77 -10.90 11.61
C LEU A 314 -16.55 -12.42 11.61
N ALA A 315 -16.96 -13.11 10.53
CA ALA A 315 -16.82 -14.54 10.39
C ALA A 315 -15.35 -14.98 10.35
N VAL A 316 -14.48 -14.24 9.65
CA VAL A 316 -13.04 -14.50 9.62
C VAL A 316 -12.42 -14.35 11.01
N ASP A 317 -12.76 -13.31 11.76
CA ASP A 317 -12.22 -13.11 13.12
C ASP A 317 -12.63 -14.27 14.05
N ILE A 318 -13.92 -14.63 14.06
CA ILE A 318 -14.44 -15.76 14.84
C ILE A 318 -13.79 -17.09 14.41
N ALA A 319 -13.63 -17.32 13.10
CA ALA A 319 -12.96 -18.51 12.60
C ALA A 319 -11.50 -18.58 13.08
N MET A 320 -10.78 -17.46 13.12
CA MET A 320 -9.40 -17.42 13.63
C MET A 320 -9.33 -17.69 15.13
N TRP A 321 -10.29 -17.19 15.92
CA TRP A 321 -10.42 -17.56 17.33
C TRP A 321 -10.69 -19.06 17.52
N LEU A 322 -11.53 -19.66 16.68
CA LEU A 322 -11.81 -21.08 16.72
C LEU A 322 -10.57 -21.92 16.37
N LEU A 323 -9.84 -21.56 15.31
CA LEU A 323 -8.57 -22.20 14.97
C LEU A 323 -7.55 -22.07 16.10
N LEU A 324 -7.45 -20.89 16.71
CA LEU A 324 -6.58 -20.67 17.86
C LEU A 324 -6.95 -21.59 19.03
N ALA A 325 -8.23 -21.74 19.35
CA ALA A 325 -8.69 -22.64 20.40
C ALA A 325 -8.33 -24.11 20.13
N HIS A 326 -8.39 -24.55 18.86
CA HIS A 326 -7.89 -25.88 18.46
C HIS A 326 -6.37 -26.01 18.58
N ILE A 327 -5.61 -24.96 18.21
CA ILE A 327 -4.15 -24.93 18.29
C ILE A 327 -3.69 -25.00 19.75
N MET A 328 -4.35 -24.25 20.64
CA MET A 328 -4.06 -24.18 22.07
C MET A 328 -4.54 -25.42 22.84
N GLY A 329 -5.40 -26.24 22.24
CA GLY A 329 -5.97 -27.43 22.87
C GLY A 329 -7.17 -27.16 23.77
N ASP A 330 -7.72 -25.95 23.75
CA ASP A 330 -8.95 -25.59 24.47
C ASP A 330 -10.18 -26.32 23.90
N ILE A 331 -10.17 -26.59 22.59
CA ILE A 331 -11.17 -27.40 21.90
C ILE A 331 -10.44 -28.58 21.25
N PRO A 332 -10.69 -29.83 21.68
CA PRO A 332 -10.03 -30.98 21.12
C PRO A 332 -10.45 -31.17 19.66
N ILE A 333 -9.48 -31.57 18.82
CA ILE A 333 -9.75 -31.92 17.42
C ILE A 333 -10.56 -33.22 17.39
N PRO A 334 -11.79 -33.24 16.81
CA PRO A 334 -12.58 -34.46 16.71
C PRO A 334 -11.94 -35.51 15.80
N SER A 335 -12.40 -36.76 15.88
CA SER A 335 -12.07 -37.75 14.86
C SER A 335 -12.65 -37.38 13.50
N GLN A 336 -12.03 -37.86 12.40
CA GLN A 336 -12.52 -37.62 11.04
C GLN A 336 -13.99 -38.04 10.84
N GLN A 337 -14.42 -39.12 11.51
CA GLN A 337 -15.81 -39.58 11.46
C GLN A 337 -16.76 -38.59 12.13
N GLN A 338 -16.40 -38.07 13.31
CA GLN A 338 -17.18 -37.05 14.01
C GLN A 338 -17.27 -35.75 13.21
N MET A 339 -16.16 -35.35 12.57
CA MET A 339 -16.13 -34.18 11.67
C MET A 339 -17.11 -34.34 10.50
N LYS A 340 -17.08 -35.48 9.80
CA LYS A 340 -18.01 -35.76 8.69
C LYS A 340 -19.47 -35.84 9.16
N GLN A 341 -19.73 -36.50 10.28
CA GLN A 341 -21.09 -36.57 10.85
C GLN A 341 -21.61 -35.17 11.20
N TYR A 342 -20.75 -34.31 11.74
CA TYR A 342 -21.08 -32.94 12.04
C TYR A 342 -21.40 -32.13 10.77
N ASN A 343 -20.53 -32.17 9.77
CA ASN A 343 -20.76 -31.46 8.50
C ASN A 343 -22.06 -31.93 7.82
N LEU A 344 -22.36 -33.24 7.87
CA LEU A 344 -23.63 -33.77 7.37
C LEU A 344 -24.83 -33.19 8.13
N LYS A 345 -24.74 -33.11 9.46
CA LYS A 345 -25.82 -32.54 10.29
C LYS A 345 -26.10 -31.09 9.89
N ILE A 346 -25.07 -30.25 9.79
CA ILE A 346 -25.24 -28.84 9.41
C ILE A 346 -25.74 -28.71 7.97
N LEU A 347 -25.23 -29.53 7.05
CA LEU A 347 -25.69 -29.55 5.67
C LEU A 347 -27.19 -29.87 5.57
N LEU A 348 -27.66 -30.91 6.25
CA LEU A 348 -29.09 -31.27 6.25
C LEU A 348 -29.97 -30.17 6.85
N ASP A 349 -29.45 -29.42 7.82
CA ASP A 349 -30.16 -28.29 8.42
C ASP A 349 -30.19 -27.05 7.53
N LEU A 350 -29.13 -26.80 6.75
CA LEU A 350 -29.13 -25.78 5.68
C LEU A 350 -30.15 -26.14 4.60
N LEU A 351 -30.13 -27.38 4.12
CA LEU A 351 -31.07 -27.89 3.12
C LEU A 351 -32.54 -27.86 3.59
N ASP A 352 -32.79 -27.65 4.89
CA ASP A 352 -34.13 -27.46 5.44
C ASP A 352 -34.70 -26.05 5.19
N THR A 353 -33.90 -25.13 4.64
CA THR A 353 -34.27 -23.73 4.36
C THR A 353 -34.37 -23.50 2.85
N PRO A 354 -35.45 -22.88 2.31
CA PRO A 354 -35.67 -22.74 0.87
C PRO A 354 -34.48 -22.19 0.06
N PHE A 355 -33.95 -21.02 0.42
CA PHE A 355 -32.86 -20.40 -0.35
C PHE A 355 -31.53 -21.15 -0.22
N TRP A 356 -31.23 -21.77 0.92
CA TRP A 356 -30.07 -22.67 1.02
C TRP A 356 -30.27 -23.95 0.21
N ARG A 357 -31.51 -24.42 0.12
CA ARG A 357 -31.87 -25.62 -0.62
C ARG A 357 -31.84 -25.41 -2.14
N TYR A 358 -31.97 -24.17 -2.61
CA TYR A 358 -31.77 -23.80 -4.01
C TYR A 358 -30.42 -24.27 -4.58
N TYR A 359 -29.38 -24.39 -3.75
CA TYR A 359 -28.09 -24.94 -4.17
C TYR A 359 -28.06 -26.47 -4.37
N GLU A 360 -29.19 -27.15 -4.26
CA GLU A 360 -29.37 -28.56 -4.59
C GLU A 360 -30.12 -28.71 -5.91
N GLU A 361 -29.56 -29.54 -6.81
CA GLU A 361 -29.96 -29.62 -8.22
C GLU A 361 -31.44 -29.90 -8.46
N ASN A 362 -32.05 -30.85 -7.74
CA ASN A 362 -33.46 -31.17 -7.93
C ASN A 362 -34.39 -30.05 -7.47
N TYR A 363 -34.07 -29.40 -6.36
CA TYR A 363 -34.84 -28.26 -5.85
C TYR A 363 -34.69 -27.03 -6.73
N MET A 364 -33.47 -26.75 -7.21
CA MET A 364 -33.19 -25.68 -8.17
C MET A 364 -34.02 -25.86 -9.46
N ASN A 365 -34.02 -27.06 -10.03
CA ASN A 365 -34.83 -27.35 -11.22
C ASN A 365 -36.32 -27.13 -10.95
N ARG A 366 -36.81 -27.51 -9.76
CA ARG A 366 -38.21 -27.25 -9.40
C ARG A 366 -38.52 -25.76 -9.25
N TRP A 367 -37.55 -24.98 -8.80
CA TRP A 367 -37.65 -23.52 -8.74
C TRP A 367 -37.69 -22.90 -10.14
N TYR A 368 -37.01 -23.47 -11.13
CA TYR A 368 -37.15 -23.00 -12.51
C TYR A 368 -38.49 -23.38 -13.17
N ASP A 369 -39.27 -24.29 -12.57
CA ASP A 369 -40.61 -24.65 -13.06
C ASP A 369 -41.73 -23.75 -12.52
N ILE A 370 -41.46 -22.82 -11.59
CA ILE A 370 -42.48 -21.89 -11.10
C ILE A 370 -42.61 -20.69 -12.03
N ASP A 371 -43.84 -20.20 -12.20
CA ASP A 371 -44.15 -19.05 -13.06
C ASP A 371 -43.42 -17.78 -12.56
N ASP A 372 -42.98 -16.92 -13.48
CA ASP A 372 -42.24 -15.69 -13.14
C ASP A 372 -43.08 -14.68 -12.34
N ASP A 373 -44.41 -14.76 -12.42
CA ASP A 373 -45.35 -13.94 -11.61
C ASP A 373 -45.62 -14.52 -10.22
N HIS A 374 -44.95 -15.62 -9.86
CA HIS A 374 -45.09 -16.24 -8.55
C HIS A 374 -44.54 -15.35 -7.44
N TRP A 375 -45.22 -15.33 -6.30
CA TRP A 375 -44.90 -14.48 -5.15
C TRP A 375 -43.47 -14.63 -4.60
N SER A 376 -42.77 -15.73 -4.91
CA SER A 376 -41.37 -15.92 -4.52
C SER A 376 -40.40 -14.99 -5.24
N TYR A 377 -40.83 -14.41 -6.37
CA TYR A 377 -40.11 -13.39 -7.12
C TYR A 377 -40.59 -11.96 -6.75
N ASP A 378 -41.65 -11.83 -5.96
CA ASP A 378 -42.12 -10.54 -5.43
C ASP A 378 -41.40 -10.23 -4.10
N VAL A 379 -40.40 -9.33 -4.18
CA VAL A 379 -39.62 -8.86 -3.03
C VAL A 379 -40.46 -8.15 -1.96
N SER A 380 -41.68 -7.74 -2.29
CA SER A 380 -42.62 -7.13 -1.34
C SER A 380 -43.52 -8.16 -0.62
N ASP A 381 -43.57 -9.40 -1.11
CA ASP A 381 -44.37 -10.45 -0.49
C ASP A 381 -43.75 -10.87 0.85
N LYS A 382 -44.58 -10.84 1.90
CA LYS A 382 -44.16 -11.21 3.25
C LYS A 382 -43.49 -12.58 3.33
N ARG A 383 -43.93 -13.57 2.56
CA ARG A 383 -43.36 -14.92 2.57
C ARG A 383 -41.95 -14.94 1.97
N MET A 384 -41.71 -14.15 0.92
CA MET A 384 -40.39 -13.97 0.34
C MET A 384 -39.45 -13.33 1.37
N ILE A 385 -39.89 -12.23 1.97
CA ILE A 385 -39.15 -11.51 3.03
C ILE A 385 -38.82 -12.44 4.21
N ASP A 386 -39.80 -13.21 4.71
CA ASP A 386 -39.61 -14.14 5.81
C ASP A 386 -38.60 -15.25 5.43
N MET A 387 -38.65 -15.79 4.21
CA MET A 387 -37.67 -16.78 3.73
C MET A 387 -36.26 -16.20 3.59
N LEU A 388 -36.12 -14.94 3.16
CA LEU A 388 -34.82 -14.29 3.02
C LEU A 388 -34.22 -13.98 4.39
N LYS A 389 -35.07 -13.56 5.33
CA LYS A 389 -34.66 -13.40 6.73
C LYS A 389 -34.17 -14.73 7.32
N ASP A 390 -34.88 -15.82 7.06
CA ASP A 390 -34.45 -17.16 7.50
C ASP A 390 -33.11 -17.57 6.88
N TYR A 391 -32.84 -17.19 5.62
CA TYR A 391 -31.56 -17.42 4.95
C TYR A 391 -30.39 -16.74 5.70
N PHE A 392 -30.50 -15.44 5.95
CA PHE A 392 -29.48 -14.68 6.68
C PHE A 392 -29.36 -15.10 8.15
N ALA A 393 -30.48 -15.42 8.80
CA ALA A 393 -30.48 -15.94 10.17
C ALA A 393 -29.76 -17.28 10.26
N LYS A 394 -29.86 -18.15 9.24
CA LYS A 394 -29.15 -19.43 9.21
C LYS A 394 -27.64 -19.26 9.12
N ASP A 395 -27.16 -18.35 8.26
CA ASP A 395 -25.73 -17.98 8.19
C ASP A 395 -25.26 -17.46 9.56
N MET A 396 -25.97 -16.49 10.12
CA MET A 396 -25.59 -15.87 11.40
C MET A 396 -25.62 -16.85 12.57
N LYS A 397 -26.52 -17.84 12.59
CA LYS A 397 -26.55 -18.91 13.61
C LYS A 397 -25.32 -19.82 13.55
N ILE A 398 -24.80 -20.08 12.34
CA ILE A 398 -23.56 -20.83 12.14
C ILE A 398 -22.38 -20.02 12.70
N VAL A 399 -22.33 -18.72 12.41
CA VAL A 399 -21.31 -17.80 12.98
C VAL A 399 -21.44 -17.71 14.50
N ALA A 400 -22.66 -17.60 15.04
CA ALA A 400 -22.94 -17.51 16.48
C ALA A 400 -22.52 -18.76 17.25
N ARG A 401 -22.74 -19.93 16.66
CA ARG A 401 -22.21 -21.19 17.18
C ARG A 401 -20.69 -21.15 17.31
N ASP A 402 -19.98 -20.77 16.24
CA ASP A 402 -18.52 -20.72 16.24
C ASP A 402 -18.00 -19.70 17.25
N CYS A 403 -18.71 -18.58 17.38
CA CYS A 403 -18.49 -17.54 18.36
C CYS A 403 -18.58 -18.07 19.81
N CYS A 404 -19.60 -18.87 20.12
CA CYS A 404 -19.77 -19.53 21.42
C CYS A 404 -18.67 -20.54 21.69
N ASP A 405 -18.44 -21.46 20.76
CA ASP A 405 -17.46 -22.55 20.92
C ASP A 405 -16.04 -22.00 21.12
N ALA A 406 -15.67 -20.98 20.34
CA ALA A 406 -14.37 -20.31 20.42
C ALA A 406 -14.22 -19.39 21.66
N LYS A 407 -15.28 -19.23 22.47
CA LYS A 407 -15.34 -18.28 23.60
C LYS A 407 -14.96 -16.86 23.17
N HIS A 408 -15.38 -16.46 21.98
CA HIS A 408 -15.08 -15.15 21.43
C HIS A 408 -15.65 -14.03 22.32
N PRO A 409 -14.98 -12.87 22.50
CA PRO A 409 -15.46 -11.84 23.45
C PRO A 409 -16.78 -11.17 23.03
N LEU A 410 -16.98 -10.96 21.73
CA LEU A 410 -18.30 -10.65 21.20
C LEU A 410 -19.17 -11.90 21.30
N GLN A 411 -20.42 -11.75 21.76
CA GLN A 411 -21.41 -12.83 21.78
C GLN A 411 -22.62 -12.39 20.97
N ILE A 412 -23.01 -13.19 19.98
CA ILE A 412 -24.11 -12.90 19.04
C ILE A 412 -25.26 -13.94 19.11
N GLY A 413 -25.20 -14.88 20.07
CA GLY A 413 -26.21 -15.90 20.30
C GLY A 413 -25.64 -17.31 20.22
N THR A 414 -26.51 -18.29 19.99
CA THR A 414 -26.18 -19.70 19.78
C THR A 414 -26.64 -20.17 18.41
N TYR A 415 -26.38 -21.44 18.09
CA TYR A 415 -26.91 -22.06 16.87
C TYR A 415 -28.45 -22.08 16.83
N GLU A 416 -29.09 -22.24 17.98
CA GLU A 416 -30.54 -22.33 18.08
C GLU A 416 -31.18 -20.94 18.03
N ASN A 417 -30.64 -19.99 18.79
CA ASN A 417 -31.22 -18.67 18.98
C ASN A 417 -30.15 -17.57 18.93
N LEU A 418 -30.34 -16.60 18.05
CA LEU A 418 -29.55 -15.37 18.04
C LEU A 418 -29.95 -14.50 19.24
N ASN A 419 -29.00 -13.70 19.74
CA ASN A 419 -29.32 -12.63 20.69
C ASN A 419 -29.58 -11.33 19.93
N GLU A 420 -29.84 -10.22 20.64
CA GLU A 420 -30.13 -8.91 20.03
C GLU A 420 -29.05 -8.46 19.01
N ARG A 421 -27.77 -8.75 19.28
CA ARG A 421 -26.67 -8.40 18.35
C ARG A 421 -26.66 -9.29 17.11
N GLY A 422 -26.90 -10.59 17.27
CA GLY A 422 -27.01 -11.51 16.13
C GLY A 422 -28.20 -11.16 15.23
N GLU A 423 -29.35 -10.85 15.83
CA GLU A 423 -30.53 -10.38 15.11
C GLU A 423 -30.26 -9.04 14.39
N ALA A 424 -29.49 -8.13 15.00
CA ALA A 424 -29.10 -6.89 14.34
C ALA A 424 -28.31 -7.13 13.04
N PHE A 425 -27.36 -8.07 13.01
CA PHE A 425 -26.63 -8.40 11.77
C PHE A 425 -27.55 -9.00 10.69
N VAL A 426 -28.54 -9.82 11.08
CA VAL A 426 -29.56 -10.33 10.16
C VAL A 426 -30.35 -9.17 9.54
N GLU A 427 -30.79 -8.22 10.35
CA GLU A 427 -31.49 -7.02 9.87
C GLU A 427 -30.60 -6.15 8.97
N PHE A 428 -29.30 -6.05 9.26
CA PHE A 428 -28.38 -5.28 8.42
C PHE A 428 -28.21 -5.91 7.04
N ASN A 429 -28.07 -7.24 6.95
CA ASN A 429 -28.02 -7.94 5.66
C ASN A 429 -29.33 -7.77 4.89
N MET A 430 -30.49 -7.88 5.56
CA MET A 430 -31.80 -7.60 4.95
C MET A 430 -31.85 -6.19 4.37
N VAL A 431 -31.45 -5.18 5.15
CA VAL A 431 -31.42 -3.79 4.69
C VAL A 431 -30.47 -3.62 3.51
N ASP A 432 -29.29 -4.25 3.54
CA ASP A 432 -28.32 -4.19 2.45
C ASP A 432 -28.85 -4.81 1.14
N SER A 433 -29.61 -5.89 1.24
CA SER A 433 -30.30 -6.49 0.08
C SER A 433 -31.40 -5.55 -0.42
N PHE A 434 -32.42 -5.24 0.39
CA PHE A 434 -33.63 -4.55 -0.08
C PHE A 434 -33.38 -3.18 -0.67
N HIS A 435 -32.46 -2.37 -0.14
CA HIS A 435 -32.28 -1.02 -0.66
C HIS A 435 -31.66 -0.96 -2.07
N ARG A 436 -31.10 -2.08 -2.58
CA ARG A 436 -30.70 -2.21 -3.99
C ARG A 436 -31.89 -2.49 -4.89
N TYR A 437 -32.77 -3.41 -4.48
CA TYR A 437 -33.99 -3.74 -5.20
C TYR A 437 -35.00 -2.59 -5.19
N ASP A 438 -35.09 -1.83 -4.08
CA ASP A 438 -36.02 -0.72 -3.89
C ASP A 438 -35.66 0.55 -4.71
N LEU A 439 -34.60 0.51 -5.52
CA LEU A 439 -34.29 1.56 -6.46
C LEU A 439 -35.35 1.56 -7.57
N ASP A 440 -36.06 2.67 -7.72
CA ASP A 440 -37.21 2.80 -8.63
C ASP A 440 -36.81 3.63 -9.87
N GLU A 441 -36.83 3.01 -11.05
CA GLU A 441 -36.52 3.65 -12.34
C GLU A 441 -37.50 4.79 -12.68
N GLU A 442 -38.74 4.75 -12.17
CA GLU A 442 -39.74 5.80 -12.38
C GLU A 442 -39.58 6.98 -11.42
N SER A 443 -38.72 6.85 -10.40
CA SER A 443 -38.52 7.88 -9.38
C SER A 443 -37.82 9.13 -9.95
N PRO A 444 -38.16 10.35 -9.49
CA PRO A 444 -37.44 11.57 -9.89
C PRO A 444 -35.93 11.56 -9.59
N ASP A 445 -35.47 10.67 -8.71
CA ASP A 445 -34.06 10.51 -8.36
C ASP A 445 -33.33 9.39 -9.13
N ALA A 446 -34.01 8.60 -9.97
CA ALA A 446 -33.43 7.50 -10.76
C ALA A 446 -32.22 7.94 -11.60
N SER A 447 -32.27 9.16 -12.16
CA SER A 447 -31.18 9.72 -12.97
C SER A 447 -29.81 9.84 -12.27
N TRP A 448 -29.75 9.79 -10.94
CA TRP A 448 -28.49 9.97 -10.20
C TRP A 448 -28.32 9.05 -8.98
N LYS A 449 -29.41 8.50 -8.45
CA LYS A 449 -29.38 7.76 -7.19
C LYS A 449 -28.80 6.37 -7.39
N THR A 450 -27.92 5.99 -6.49
CA THR A 450 -27.35 4.64 -6.42
C THR A 450 -27.73 3.99 -5.10
N PHE A 451 -27.50 2.69 -4.96
CA PHE A 451 -27.69 1.99 -3.68
C PHE A 451 -26.88 2.64 -2.54
N ARG A 452 -25.74 3.25 -2.86
CA ARG A 452 -24.87 3.94 -1.89
C ARG A 452 -25.44 5.23 -1.32
N ASP A 453 -26.47 5.79 -1.97
CA ASP A 453 -27.16 7.02 -1.54
C ASP A 453 -28.30 6.74 -0.54
N PHE A 454 -28.48 5.48 -0.13
CA PHE A 454 -29.43 5.07 0.89
C PHE A 454 -29.25 5.83 2.22
N ASP A 455 -30.35 6.21 2.89
CA ASP A 455 -30.33 6.79 4.24
C ASP A 455 -30.36 5.66 5.30
N PRO A 456 -29.24 5.44 6.02
CA PRO A 456 -29.15 4.33 6.97
C PRO A 456 -29.60 4.71 8.39
N SER A 457 -29.95 5.98 8.66
CA SER A 457 -29.98 6.59 10.01
C SER A 457 -30.90 5.91 11.04
N ASN A 458 -31.89 5.15 10.59
CA ASN A 458 -32.84 4.47 11.45
C ASN A 458 -32.78 2.94 11.35
N LYS A 459 -31.88 2.40 10.54
CA LYS A 459 -31.82 0.98 10.19
C LYS A 459 -30.47 0.35 10.52
N ILE A 460 -29.37 1.10 10.38
CA ILE A 460 -28.00 0.59 10.54
C ILE A 460 -27.28 1.34 11.67
N TYR A 461 -26.61 0.61 12.55
CA TYR A 461 -25.89 1.15 13.70
C TYR A 461 -24.78 0.19 14.17
N SER A 462 -23.77 0.71 14.85
CA SER A 462 -22.75 -0.11 15.50
C SER A 462 -23.38 -0.99 16.58
N VAL A 463 -23.24 -2.32 16.46
CA VAL A 463 -23.69 -3.26 17.51
C VAL A 463 -22.85 -3.18 18.80
N MET A 464 -21.71 -2.47 18.75
CA MET A 464 -20.80 -2.29 19.88
C MET A 464 -21.12 -1.02 20.66
N THR A 465 -21.37 0.09 19.97
CA THR A 465 -21.53 1.42 20.59
C THR A 465 -22.94 1.99 20.49
N GLY A 466 -23.76 1.47 19.58
CA GLY A 466 -25.09 2.02 19.25
C GLY A 466 -25.04 3.25 18.35
N THR A 467 -23.86 3.68 17.89
CA THR A 467 -23.75 4.83 16.99
C THR A 467 -24.39 4.51 15.65
N LYS A 468 -25.32 5.37 15.22
CA LYS A 468 -26.04 5.22 13.95
C LYS A 468 -25.13 5.60 12.77
N ALA A 469 -25.24 4.85 11.69
CA ALA A 469 -24.69 5.27 10.40
C ALA A 469 -25.38 6.56 9.95
N VAL A 470 -24.67 7.39 9.19
CA VAL A 470 -25.22 8.64 8.63
C VAL A 470 -25.31 8.57 7.10
N PRO A 471 -26.17 9.35 6.44
CA PRO A 471 -26.19 9.42 4.99
C PRO A 471 -24.92 10.05 4.43
N LEU A 472 -24.65 9.83 3.15
CA LEU A 472 -23.64 10.61 2.42
C LEU A 472 -24.05 12.10 2.40
N LYS A 473 -23.06 12.99 2.54
CA LYS A 473 -23.29 14.45 2.54
C LYS A 473 -23.61 15.01 1.14
N CYS A 474 -23.19 14.30 0.10
CA CYS A 474 -23.47 14.60 -1.30
C CYS A 474 -23.74 13.28 -2.03
N ARG A 475 -24.30 13.36 -3.24
CA ARG A 475 -24.62 12.19 -4.06
C ARG A 475 -23.35 11.41 -4.36
N TRP A 476 -23.41 10.08 -4.34
CA TRP A 476 -22.22 9.23 -4.54
C TRP A 476 -21.50 9.52 -5.87
N LEU A 477 -22.26 9.72 -6.95
CA LEU A 477 -21.72 10.11 -8.26
C LEU A 477 -20.90 11.41 -8.19
N ASP A 478 -21.35 12.37 -7.39
CA ASP A 478 -20.72 13.69 -7.22
C ASP A 478 -19.57 13.70 -6.19
N ILE A 479 -19.25 12.57 -5.54
CA ILE A 479 -18.16 12.49 -4.56
C ILE A 479 -16.80 12.58 -5.31
N ASP A 480 -16.39 13.80 -5.61
CA ASP A 480 -15.07 14.20 -6.11
C ASP A 480 -14.58 15.45 -5.35
N GLY A 481 -13.30 15.79 -5.48
CA GLY A 481 -12.74 17.05 -4.95
C GLY A 481 -13.03 17.31 -3.46
N GLU A 482 -13.69 18.44 -3.16
CA GLU A 482 -13.97 18.91 -1.79
C GLU A 482 -14.92 18.00 -0.99
N CYS A 483 -15.92 17.34 -1.59
CA CYS A 483 -16.83 16.45 -0.85
C CYS A 483 -16.12 15.16 -0.42
N LYS A 484 -15.27 14.61 -1.29
CA LYS A 484 -14.35 13.51 -0.95
C LYS A 484 -13.34 13.95 0.10
N GLU A 485 -12.82 15.17 -0.03
CA GLU A 485 -11.98 15.76 1.00
C GLU A 485 -12.74 16.02 2.30
N ASP A 486 -14.04 16.27 2.37
CA ASP A 486 -14.76 16.42 3.65
C ASP A 486 -14.95 15.09 4.38
N ILE A 487 -15.15 13.99 3.63
CA ILE A 487 -15.11 12.63 4.19
C ILE A 487 -13.70 12.29 4.70
N ILE A 488 -12.65 12.88 4.13
CA ILE A 488 -11.23 12.59 4.47
C ILE A 488 -10.60 13.60 5.47
N ARG A 489 -10.91 14.90 5.38
CA ARG A 489 -10.31 16.06 6.07
C ARG A 489 -10.83 16.20 7.49
N TYR A 490 -12.11 15.94 7.72
CA TYR A 490 -12.68 15.99 9.07
C TYR A 490 -12.17 14.85 9.96
N HIS A 491 -11.56 13.82 9.37
CA HIS A 491 -11.35 12.55 10.06
C HIS A 491 -9.88 12.19 10.32
N TYR A 492 -8.86 12.91 9.81
CA TYR A 492 -7.48 12.89 10.37
C TYR A 492 -6.49 13.87 9.67
N PRO A 493 -5.61 14.59 10.41
CA PRO A 493 -4.50 15.38 9.84
C PRO A 493 -3.35 14.54 9.24
N LEU A 494 -3.24 13.26 9.58
CA LEU A 494 -2.24 12.34 9.00
C LEU A 494 -2.53 12.02 7.53
N LEU A 495 -3.81 12.08 7.14
CA LEU A 495 -4.23 11.99 5.75
C LEU A 495 -3.96 13.27 4.97
N LEU A 496 -3.75 14.43 5.62
CA LEU A 496 -3.32 15.66 4.94
C LEU A 496 -1.87 15.57 4.46
N LEU A 497 -1.01 14.77 5.10
CA LEU A 497 0.30 14.40 4.53
C LEU A 497 0.12 13.51 3.28
N TYR A 498 -0.93 12.70 3.22
CA TYR A 498 -1.27 11.84 2.09
C TYR A 498 -2.21 12.48 1.02
N SER A 499 -2.90 13.59 1.32
CA SER A 499 -3.77 14.32 0.39
C SER A 499 -3.01 15.47 -0.26
N LEU A 500 -2.03 16.06 0.46
CA LEU A 500 -0.89 16.70 -0.17
C LEU A 500 -0.21 15.69 -1.10
N ASP A 501 -0.02 14.43 -0.70
CA ASP A 501 0.42 13.43 -1.67
C ASP A 501 -0.53 13.26 -2.85
N ASN A 502 -1.86 13.43 -2.83
CA ASN A 502 -2.71 13.21 -4.02
C ASN A 502 -2.80 14.39 -5.00
N ILE A 503 -2.85 15.64 -4.53
CA ILE A 503 -2.76 16.82 -5.40
C ILE A 503 -1.32 16.97 -5.93
N ILE A 504 -0.34 16.65 -5.08
CA ILE A 504 1.05 16.54 -5.50
C ILE A 504 1.26 15.24 -6.29
N THR A 505 0.47 14.17 -6.18
CA THR A 505 0.67 12.89 -6.92
C THR A 505 -0.09 12.77 -8.22
N MET A 506 -1.14 13.54 -8.51
CA MET A 506 -1.57 13.70 -9.92
C MET A 506 -0.61 14.61 -10.70
N SER A 507 -0.12 15.68 -10.07
CA SER A 507 0.95 16.52 -10.61
C SER A 507 2.30 15.77 -10.66
N LEU A 508 2.58 14.92 -9.68
CA LEU A 508 3.78 14.08 -9.59
C LEU A 508 3.67 12.88 -10.50
N LEU A 509 2.53 12.22 -10.72
CA LEU A 509 2.42 11.05 -11.60
C LEU A 509 2.72 11.43 -13.05
N GLN A 510 2.21 12.58 -13.50
CA GLN A 510 2.55 13.14 -14.80
C GLN A 510 4.00 13.62 -14.88
N THR A 511 4.60 14.05 -13.75
CA THR A 511 6.04 14.33 -13.67
C THR A 511 6.91 13.11 -13.28
N TYR A 512 6.33 11.97 -12.88
CA TYR A 512 6.98 10.73 -12.45
C TYR A 512 7.27 9.89 -13.68
N SER A 513 6.33 9.88 -14.65
CA SER A 513 6.65 9.42 -16.01
C SER A 513 7.84 10.21 -16.56
N ASP A 514 7.81 11.55 -16.46
CA ASP A 514 8.89 12.41 -16.96
C ASP A 514 10.19 12.32 -16.14
N TYR A 515 10.11 11.90 -14.86
CA TYR A 515 11.26 11.75 -13.97
C TYR A 515 12.21 10.63 -14.45
N PHE A 516 11.66 9.57 -15.07
CA PHE A 516 12.41 8.47 -15.65
C PHE A 516 12.66 8.61 -17.16
N VAL A 517 11.94 9.49 -17.85
CA VAL A 517 12.13 9.76 -19.29
C VAL A 517 13.48 10.41 -19.56
N VAL A 518 14.23 9.84 -20.51
CA VAL A 518 15.54 10.34 -20.94
C VAL A 518 15.36 11.59 -21.80
N SER A 519 15.91 12.72 -21.36
CA SER A 519 15.88 13.96 -22.13
C SER A 519 16.77 13.87 -23.35
N GLN A 520 16.23 14.12 -24.54
CA GLN A 520 17.01 14.21 -25.77
C GLN A 520 17.94 15.45 -25.83
N LYS A 521 17.88 16.36 -24.83
CA LYS A 521 18.78 17.51 -24.77
C LYS A 521 20.15 17.17 -24.15
N ASN A 522 20.17 16.32 -23.12
CA ASN A 522 21.40 16.04 -22.35
C ASN A 522 21.70 14.54 -22.19
N GLY A 523 20.80 13.67 -22.65
CA GLY A 523 20.92 12.21 -22.66
C GLY A 523 20.69 11.53 -21.32
N LEU A 524 20.08 12.22 -20.35
CA LEU A 524 19.77 11.67 -19.02
C LEU A 524 18.32 11.96 -18.62
N SER A 525 17.75 11.07 -17.81
CA SER A 525 16.51 11.35 -17.07
C SER A 525 16.79 12.14 -15.78
N GLN A 526 15.74 12.68 -15.16
CA GLN A 526 15.88 13.37 -13.87
C GLN A 526 16.32 12.40 -12.76
N PHE A 527 15.84 11.16 -12.78
CA PHE A 527 16.30 10.10 -11.88
C PHE A 527 17.79 9.79 -12.05
N GLN A 528 18.26 9.64 -13.29
CA GLN A 528 19.68 9.39 -13.57
C GLN A 528 20.53 10.60 -13.14
N THR A 529 20.02 11.81 -13.34
CA THR A 529 20.65 13.05 -12.86
C THR A 529 20.76 13.03 -11.33
N MET A 530 19.66 12.80 -10.60
CA MET A 530 19.65 12.67 -9.14
C MET A 530 20.65 11.62 -8.65
N THR A 531 20.65 10.46 -9.30
CA THR A 531 21.54 9.34 -8.97
C THR A 531 23.00 9.72 -9.16
N ALA A 532 23.35 10.46 -10.21
CA ALA A 532 24.69 10.97 -10.41
C ALA A 532 25.12 11.98 -9.33
N TYR A 533 24.23 12.85 -8.85
CA TYR A 533 24.51 13.80 -7.75
C TYR A 533 24.67 13.10 -6.38
N LEU A 534 23.83 12.10 -6.10
CA LEU A 534 23.93 11.28 -4.88
C LEU A 534 25.18 10.40 -4.91
N GLY A 535 25.46 9.77 -6.04
CA GLY A 535 26.66 8.98 -6.25
C GLY A 535 27.92 9.85 -6.15
N GLY A 536 27.94 11.05 -6.75
CA GLY A 536 29.02 12.03 -6.53
C GLY A 536 29.25 12.32 -5.04
N SER A 537 28.18 12.43 -4.24
CA SER A 537 28.29 12.62 -2.79
C SER A 537 28.83 11.39 -2.05
N ALA A 538 28.48 10.18 -2.52
CA ALA A 538 29.04 8.94 -1.99
C ALA A 538 30.54 8.82 -2.31
N PHE A 539 30.94 9.07 -3.57
CA PHE A 539 32.33 9.14 -4.01
C PHE A 539 33.14 10.15 -3.20
N GLN A 540 32.60 11.36 -3.01
CA GLN A 540 33.17 12.36 -2.13
C GLN A 540 33.39 11.82 -0.72
N THR A 541 32.36 11.22 -0.13
CA THR A 541 32.37 10.76 1.26
C THR A 541 33.38 9.65 1.48
N VAL A 542 33.53 8.73 0.52
CA VAL A 542 34.52 7.65 0.57
C VAL A 542 35.93 8.21 0.44
N LEU A 543 36.18 9.05 -0.58
CA LEU A 543 37.52 9.56 -0.88
C LEU A 543 38.00 10.58 0.17
N ASP A 544 37.11 11.40 0.72
CA ASP A 544 37.46 12.38 1.77
C ASP A 544 37.48 11.80 3.19
N ASN A 545 37.05 10.54 3.36
CA ASN A 545 36.95 9.91 4.67
C ASN A 545 38.28 9.87 5.42
N PRO A 546 39.43 9.49 4.80
CA PRO A 546 40.70 9.40 5.52
C PRO A 546 41.15 10.76 6.06
N VAL A 547 41.03 11.82 5.25
CA VAL A 547 41.36 13.20 5.65
C VAL A 547 40.40 13.69 6.74
N THR A 548 39.12 13.33 6.63
CA THR A 548 38.09 13.69 7.62
C THR A 548 38.30 12.95 8.94
N ALA A 549 38.61 11.66 8.92
CA ALA A 549 38.90 10.86 10.12
C ALA A 549 40.17 11.37 10.81
N TYR A 550 41.23 11.67 10.04
CA TYR A 550 42.45 12.29 10.56
C TYR A 550 42.17 13.64 11.22
N ARG A 551 41.44 14.53 10.54
CA ARG A 551 41.06 15.84 11.08
C ARG A 551 40.24 15.70 12.37
N GLN A 552 39.33 14.74 12.44
CA GLN A 552 38.51 14.50 13.64
C GLN A 552 39.36 14.01 14.81
N LEU A 553 40.30 13.10 14.59
CA LEU A 553 41.24 12.63 15.61
C LEU A 553 42.13 13.75 16.13
N VAL A 554 42.68 14.59 15.24
CA VAL A 554 43.44 15.80 15.65
C VAL A 554 42.58 16.75 16.48
N GLN A 555 41.29 16.88 16.17
CA GLN A 555 40.37 17.72 16.94
C GLN A 555 40.00 17.10 18.30
N GLN A 556 39.91 15.78 18.39
CA GLN A 556 39.66 15.07 19.64
C GLN A 556 40.84 15.19 20.60
N TYR A 557 42.08 15.04 20.11
CA TYR A 557 43.29 15.23 20.90
C TYR A 557 43.65 16.70 21.18
N ALA A 558 42.89 17.66 20.64
CA ALA A 558 43.12 19.09 20.88
C ALA A 558 42.71 19.54 22.29
N LYS A 559 42.08 18.67 23.08
CA LYS A 559 41.76 18.88 24.49
C LYS A 559 42.12 17.65 25.31
N ASP A 560 42.65 17.85 26.51
CA ASP A 560 42.95 16.75 27.43
C ASP A 560 41.67 16.24 28.13
N ALA A 561 41.81 15.20 28.97
CA ALA A 561 40.69 14.61 29.71
C ALA A 561 39.98 15.61 30.65
N ALA A 562 40.64 16.70 31.04
CA ALA A 562 40.07 17.80 31.83
C ALA A 562 39.46 18.91 30.96
N GLY A 563 39.48 18.75 29.63
CA GLY A 563 38.93 19.70 28.66
C GLY A 563 39.81 20.92 28.39
N LYS A 564 41.05 20.95 28.90
CA LYS A 564 42.01 22.04 28.69
C LYS A 564 42.63 21.90 27.31
N ALA A 565 42.83 23.03 26.63
CA ALA A 565 43.39 23.05 25.29
C ALA A 565 44.82 22.49 25.29
N VAL A 566 45.07 21.49 24.43
CA VAL A 566 46.37 20.86 24.22
C VAL A 566 47.09 21.54 23.05
N ASP A 567 48.43 21.58 23.12
CA ASP A 567 49.25 22.14 22.05
C ASP A 567 48.97 21.41 20.72
N PRO A 568 48.73 22.14 19.61
CA PRO A 568 48.45 21.53 18.32
C PRO A 568 49.47 20.49 17.85
N LYS A 569 50.75 20.62 18.21
CA LYS A 569 51.80 19.65 17.82
C LYS A 569 51.61 18.31 18.53
N VAL A 570 51.18 18.32 19.78
CA VAL A 570 50.92 17.11 20.57
C VAL A 570 49.68 16.40 20.01
N ALA A 571 48.60 17.13 19.74
CA ALA A 571 47.38 16.56 19.14
C ALA A 571 47.61 15.91 17.77
N VAL A 572 48.51 16.50 16.96
CA VAL A 572 48.94 15.94 15.67
C VAL A 572 49.82 14.70 15.85
N ALA A 573 50.72 14.70 16.84
CA ALA A 573 51.56 13.54 17.13
C ALA A 573 50.74 12.31 17.55
N GLU A 574 49.72 12.50 18.39
CA GLU A 574 48.80 11.44 18.82
C GLU A 574 47.96 10.90 17.65
N ALA A 575 47.39 11.80 16.83
CA ALA A 575 46.68 11.38 15.63
C ALA A 575 47.59 10.60 14.65
N ASN A 576 48.85 11.01 14.50
CA ASN A 576 49.83 10.30 13.69
C ASN A 576 50.17 8.90 14.26
N ALA A 577 50.26 8.76 15.58
CA ALA A 577 50.49 7.47 16.22
C ALA A 577 49.36 6.48 15.93
N VAL A 578 48.10 6.93 16.02
CA VAL A 578 46.92 6.12 15.69
C VAL A 578 46.93 5.67 14.22
N PHE A 579 47.19 6.59 13.29
CA PHE A 579 47.23 6.25 11.86
C PHE A 579 48.41 5.36 11.47
N LYS A 580 49.55 5.43 12.18
CA LYS A 580 50.67 4.49 11.97
C LYS A 580 50.36 3.10 12.49
N ALA A 581 49.68 3.00 13.63
CA ALA A 581 49.35 1.72 14.25
C ALA A 581 48.24 0.97 13.49
N ALA A 582 47.24 1.67 12.96
CA ALA A 582 46.09 1.06 12.30
C ALA A 582 45.62 1.88 11.07
N PRO A 583 46.42 1.96 9.98
CA PRO A 583 46.18 2.89 8.88
C PRO A 583 44.84 2.69 8.17
N VAL A 584 44.43 1.43 7.93
CA VAL A 584 43.17 1.12 7.24
C VAL A 584 41.97 1.40 8.15
N ALA A 585 41.99 0.88 9.38
CA ALA A 585 40.89 1.07 10.33
C ALA A 585 40.70 2.56 10.72
N ALA A 586 41.79 3.30 10.93
CA ALA A 586 41.74 4.74 11.20
C ALA A 586 41.20 5.53 10.00
N SER A 587 41.56 5.13 8.78
CA SER A 587 41.09 5.78 7.54
C SER A 587 39.63 5.49 7.21
N LEU A 588 39.09 4.34 7.62
CA LEU A 588 37.69 3.95 7.43
C LEU A 588 36.77 4.35 8.60
N SER A 589 37.35 4.88 9.69
CA SER A 589 36.60 5.29 10.87
C SER A 589 35.50 6.30 10.53
N GLY A 590 34.28 5.98 10.97
CA GLY A 590 33.08 6.79 10.75
C GLY A 590 32.55 6.81 9.32
N LEU A 591 33.06 5.97 8.41
CA LEU A 591 32.62 5.94 7.00
C LEU A 591 31.15 5.51 6.85
N ILE A 592 30.77 4.39 7.47
CA ILE A 592 29.41 3.81 7.35
C ILE A 592 28.33 4.82 7.80
N PRO A 593 28.40 5.44 9.00
CA PRO A 593 27.44 6.47 9.40
C PRO A 593 27.42 7.70 8.49
N ARG A 594 28.56 8.07 7.88
CA ARG A 594 28.62 9.19 6.94
C ARG A 594 27.95 8.86 5.61
N ILE A 595 28.11 7.63 5.11
CA ILE A 595 27.41 7.13 3.91
C ILE A 595 25.90 7.10 4.16
N ILE A 596 25.45 6.57 5.29
CA ILE A 596 24.02 6.61 5.67
C ILE A 596 23.53 8.07 5.76
N GLY A 597 24.34 8.95 6.35
CA GLY A 597 24.07 10.38 6.42
C GLY A 597 24.02 11.09 5.06
N VAL A 598 24.58 10.53 3.98
CA VAL A 598 24.38 11.03 2.61
C VAL A 598 22.92 10.88 2.23
N GLY A 599 22.28 9.75 2.50
CA GLY A 599 20.85 9.54 2.23
C GLY A 599 19.98 10.59 2.93
N PHE A 600 20.04 10.63 4.27
CA PHE A 600 19.17 11.51 5.07
C PHE A 600 19.39 13.01 4.86
N LYS A 601 20.62 13.46 4.56
CA LYS A 601 20.94 14.90 4.43
C LYS A 601 20.97 15.39 2.99
N ARG A 602 21.30 14.52 2.03
CA ARG A 602 21.52 14.94 0.63
C ARG A 602 20.33 14.69 -0.27
N VAL A 603 19.49 13.69 0.03
CA VAL A 603 18.24 13.47 -0.73
C VAL A 603 17.32 14.69 -0.67
N PRO A 604 17.00 15.28 0.51
CA PRO A 604 16.19 16.50 0.54
C PRO A 604 16.87 17.68 -0.17
N LYS A 605 18.19 17.81 -0.02
CA LYS A 605 18.95 18.92 -0.61
C LYS A 605 18.99 18.86 -2.13
N PHE A 606 19.28 17.70 -2.72
CA PHE A 606 19.32 17.55 -4.18
C PHE A 606 17.93 17.43 -4.78
N GLY A 607 16.96 16.84 -4.06
CA GLY A 607 15.54 16.83 -4.44
C GLY A 607 15.01 18.23 -4.69
N ILE A 608 15.16 19.11 -3.70
CA ILE A 608 14.73 20.50 -3.83
C ILE A 608 15.55 21.24 -4.89
N LEU A 609 16.86 20.98 -4.98
CA LEU A 609 17.71 21.61 -5.99
C LEU A 609 17.26 21.28 -7.42
N LEU A 610 17.03 20.01 -7.70
CA LEU A 610 16.62 19.53 -9.02
C LEU A 610 15.17 19.93 -9.32
N GLY A 611 14.28 19.87 -8.33
CA GLY A 611 12.90 20.37 -8.47
C GLY A 611 12.85 21.86 -8.80
N LEU A 612 13.57 22.71 -8.07
CA LEU A 612 13.64 24.14 -8.39
C LEU A 612 14.31 24.40 -9.74
N SER A 613 15.36 23.66 -10.08
CA SER A 613 16.02 23.80 -11.40
C SER A 613 15.04 23.43 -12.52
N PHE A 614 14.21 22.40 -12.32
CA PHE A 614 13.16 22.00 -13.27
C PHE A 614 12.10 23.09 -13.45
N PHE A 615 11.54 23.60 -12.34
CA PHE A 615 10.53 24.68 -12.40
C PHE A 615 11.06 25.99 -12.97
N LEU A 616 12.36 26.26 -12.82
CA LEU A 616 13.02 27.43 -13.40
C LEU A 616 13.47 27.21 -14.85
N GLY A 617 13.22 26.04 -15.45
CA GLY A 617 13.60 25.71 -16.83
C GLY A 617 15.11 25.63 -17.04
N GLU A 618 15.87 25.28 -16.00
CA GLU A 618 17.33 25.32 -16.02
C GLU A 618 17.93 24.03 -16.61
N ASP A 619 18.47 24.11 -17.83
CA ASP A 619 19.08 23.00 -18.56
C ASP A 619 20.53 22.70 -18.06
N GLY A 620 20.65 22.13 -16.87
CA GLY A 620 21.87 21.47 -16.37
C GLY A 620 22.94 22.37 -15.73
N THR A 621 22.79 23.69 -15.76
CA THR A 621 23.62 24.62 -14.97
C THR A 621 22.82 25.15 -13.77
N ILE A 622 23.20 24.75 -12.56
CA ILE A 622 22.54 25.19 -11.31
C ILE A 622 22.62 26.71 -11.17
N SER A 623 21.49 27.41 -11.12
CA SER A 623 21.47 28.85 -10.85
C SER A 623 21.74 29.17 -9.37
N PRO A 624 22.21 30.39 -9.08
CA PRO A 624 22.26 30.89 -7.70
C PRO A 624 20.92 30.83 -6.97
N THR A 625 19.80 30.98 -7.70
CA THR A 625 18.43 30.93 -7.16
C THR A 625 18.05 29.52 -6.73
N ALA A 626 18.26 28.51 -7.58
CA ALA A 626 18.03 27.11 -7.24
C ALA A 626 18.94 26.66 -6.09
N ALA A 627 20.21 27.07 -6.11
CA ALA A 627 21.18 26.82 -5.04
C ALA A 627 20.77 27.44 -3.70
N PHE A 628 20.24 28.67 -3.72
CA PHE A 628 19.73 29.35 -2.53
C PHE A 628 18.47 28.67 -2.00
N GLY A 629 17.48 28.39 -2.86
CA GLY A 629 16.24 27.72 -2.49
C GLY A 629 16.48 26.33 -1.90
N ALA A 630 17.35 25.53 -2.53
CA ALA A 630 17.77 24.24 -1.98
C ALA A 630 18.43 24.35 -0.61
N SER A 631 19.12 25.46 -0.32
CA SER A 631 19.81 25.66 0.96
C SER A 631 18.87 26.10 2.09
N VAL A 632 17.82 26.85 1.76
CA VAL A 632 16.81 27.32 2.73
C VAL A 632 15.77 26.23 2.99
N LEU A 633 15.21 25.65 1.95
CA LEU A 633 14.08 24.70 2.05
C LEU A 633 14.52 23.32 2.56
N SER A 634 15.79 22.92 2.40
CA SER A 634 16.29 21.65 2.97
C SER A 634 16.69 21.76 4.44
N ALA A 635 16.81 22.98 4.99
CA ALA A 635 17.28 23.19 6.34
C ALA A 635 16.38 22.57 7.43
N PRO A 636 15.03 22.59 7.34
CA PRO A 636 14.15 21.92 8.30
C PRO A 636 14.38 20.40 8.39
N PHE A 637 14.84 19.76 7.31
CA PHE A 637 15.12 18.32 7.30
C PHE A 637 16.52 18.00 7.82
N ILE A 638 17.49 18.84 7.50
CA ILE A 638 18.90 18.63 7.86
C ILE A 638 19.15 18.95 9.34
N ASN A 639 18.48 19.99 9.87
CA ASN A 639 18.82 20.53 11.17
C ASN A 639 18.50 19.58 12.35
N PRO A 640 17.33 18.93 12.42
CA PRO A 640 17.02 17.98 13.48
C PRO A 640 18.03 16.82 13.56
N ILE A 641 18.41 16.25 12.41
CA ILE A 641 19.41 15.17 12.35
C ILE A 641 20.77 15.64 12.86
N ARG A 642 21.20 16.84 12.45
CA ARG A 642 22.46 17.43 12.95
C ARG A 642 22.42 17.74 14.44
N MET A 643 21.28 18.18 14.96
CA MET A 643 21.10 18.46 16.37
C MET A 643 21.20 17.18 17.19
N ILE A 644 20.53 16.11 16.76
CA ILE A 644 20.61 14.78 17.39
C ILE A 644 22.07 14.30 17.44
N GLU A 645 22.77 14.29 16.30
CA GLU A 645 24.19 13.90 16.24
C GLU A 645 25.08 14.71 17.20
N LYS A 646 24.81 16.01 17.36
CA LYS A 646 25.59 16.89 18.25
C LYS A 646 25.26 16.65 19.72
N GLN A 647 24.00 16.40 20.08
CA GLN A 647 23.61 16.06 21.45
C GLN A 647 24.18 14.71 21.88
N GLN A 648 24.19 13.71 20.98
CA GLN A 648 24.83 12.42 21.24
C GLN A 648 26.32 12.58 21.52
N ARG A 649 27.03 13.40 20.72
CA ARG A 649 28.46 13.68 20.92
C ARG A 649 28.75 14.49 22.18
N ALA A 650 27.92 15.48 22.49
CA ALA A 650 28.08 16.31 23.68
C ALA A 650 27.89 15.49 24.95
N TYR A 651 26.89 14.61 24.96
CA TYR A 651 26.62 13.68 26.05
C TYR A 651 27.73 12.64 26.21
N PHE A 652 28.13 11.98 25.10
CA PHE A 652 29.24 11.02 25.08
C PHE A 652 30.53 11.60 25.64
N LYS A 653 30.83 12.86 25.35
CA LYS A 653 32.00 13.54 25.90
C LYS A 653 31.98 13.65 27.43
N THR A 654 30.79 13.79 28.03
CA THR A 654 30.65 13.98 29.49
C THR A 654 30.44 12.67 30.26
N THR A 655 29.85 11.66 29.63
CA THR A 655 29.39 10.44 30.32
C THR A 655 30.07 9.17 29.82
N GLY A 656 30.78 9.22 28.69
CA GLY A 656 31.36 8.05 28.03
C GLY A 656 30.34 7.15 27.32
N ALA A 657 29.05 7.52 27.31
CA ALA A 657 27.97 6.77 26.65
C ALA A 657 27.21 7.66 25.66
N GLU A 658 26.74 7.11 24.54
CA GLU A 658 25.94 7.88 23.57
C GLU A 658 24.55 8.15 24.14
N LYS A 659 24.03 9.35 23.91
CA LYS A 659 22.67 9.68 24.34
C LYS A 659 21.66 8.93 23.47
N PRO A 660 20.70 8.19 24.03
CA PRO A 660 19.64 7.58 23.25
C PRO A 660 18.87 8.61 22.43
N ILE A 661 18.60 8.32 21.15
CA ILE A 661 17.85 9.22 20.25
C ILE A 661 16.45 9.49 20.82
N MET A 662 15.79 8.45 21.35
CA MET A 662 14.47 8.58 21.98
C MET A 662 14.48 9.50 23.19
N GLU A 663 15.58 9.59 23.92
CA GLU A 663 15.73 10.52 25.03
C GLU A 663 15.83 11.97 24.53
N ILE A 664 16.63 12.21 23.49
CA ILE A 664 16.73 13.53 22.84
C ILE A 664 15.38 13.98 22.26
N LEU A 665 14.64 13.06 21.63
CA LEU A 665 13.31 13.35 21.08
C LEU A 665 12.29 13.63 22.19
N ARG A 666 12.33 12.87 23.30
CA ARG A 666 11.46 13.10 24.47
C ARG A 666 11.76 14.45 25.14
N GLU A 667 13.02 14.83 25.29
CA GLU A 667 13.41 16.15 25.80
C GLU A 667 12.99 17.28 24.87
N SER A 668 13.08 17.06 23.56
CA SER A 668 12.68 18.04 22.54
C SER A 668 11.16 18.18 22.49
N ALA A 669 10.40 17.10 22.65
CA ALA A 669 8.94 17.10 22.69
C ALA A 669 8.40 17.98 23.83
N LYS A 670 9.06 17.99 25.00
CA LYS A 670 8.73 18.89 26.12
C LYS A 670 8.84 20.38 25.77
N GLN A 671 9.49 20.73 24.66
CA GLN A 671 9.66 22.08 24.15
C GLN A 671 9.12 22.22 22.71
N ASN A 672 8.09 21.44 22.36
CA ASN A 672 7.45 21.46 21.04
C ASN A 672 8.44 21.27 19.87
N PHE A 673 9.50 20.49 20.09
CA PHE A 673 10.58 20.23 19.14
C PHE A 673 11.39 21.44 18.66
N LEU A 674 11.09 22.66 19.14
CA LEU A 674 11.82 23.88 18.82
C LEU A 674 13.35 23.76 19.04
N PRO A 675 13.86 23.04 20.07
CA PRO A 675 15.29 22.84 20.24
C PRO A 675 15.99 22.13 19.08
N LEU A 676 15.29 21.27 18.33
CA LEU A 676 15.85 20.56 17.17
C LEU A 676 16.21 21.50 16.02
N PHE A 677 15.66 22.72 16.03
CA PHE A 677 15.88 23.72 14.99
C PHE A 677 16.85 24.82 15.41
N ARG A 678 17.56 24.67 16.53
CA ARG A 678 18.63 25.60 16.92
C ARG A 678 19.74 25.61 15.86
N GLY A 679 20.26 26.78 15.52
CA GLY A 679 21.32 26.92 14.51
C GLY A 679 20.86 26.79 13.05
N SER A 680 19.55 26.80 12.75
CA SER A 680 19.05 26.79 11.36
C SER A 680 19.62 27.93 10.51
N VAL A 681 19.70 29.14 11.05
CA VAL A 681 20.20 30.33 10.32
C VAL A 681 21.66 30.19 9.87
N PRO A 682 22.64 29.90 10.75
CA PRO A 682 24.02 29.67 10.30
C PRO A 682 24.16 28.42 9.41
N LEU A 683 23.33 27.39 9.61
CA LEU A 683 23.30 26.21 8.74
C LEU A 683 22.84 26.55 7.32
N MET A 684 21.78 27.35 7.16
CA MET A 684 21.30 27.84 5.87
C MET A 684 22.39 28.63 5.15
N GLY A 685 23.07 29.55 5.87
CA GLY A 685 24.19 30.31 5.33
C GLY A 685 25.34 29.41 4.86
N HIS A 686 25.71 28.40 5.65
CA HIS A 686 26.76 27.44 5.28
C HIS A 686 26.35 26.63 4.05
N SER A 687 25.11 26.14 4.03
CA SER A 687 24.57 25.34 2.92
C SER A 687 24.52 26.16 1.62
N CYS A 688 24.16 27.44 1.71
CA CYS A 688 24.11 28.39 0.61
C CYS A 688 25.52 28.66 0.05
N ALA A 689 26.50 28.97 0.90
CA ALA A 689 27.89 29.15 0.48
C ALA A 689 28.45 27.90 -0.20
N SER A 690 28.11 26.71 0.29
CA SER A 690 28.48 25.43 -0.32
C SER A 690 27.85 25.22 -1.70
N ALA A 691 26.57 25.58 -1.87
CA ALA A 691 25.88 25.42 -3.14
C ALA A 691 26.38 26.44 -4.18
N LEU A 692 26.54 27.72 -3.80
CA LEU A 692 27.00 28.78 -4.70
C LEU A 692 28.44 28.57 -5.16
N LEU A 693 29.36 28.32 -4.22
CA LEU A 693 30.79 28.21 -4.56
C LEU A 693 31.13 26.81 -5.10
N GLY A 694 30.63 25.75 -4.44
CA GLY A 694 31.01 24.37 -4.75
C GLY A 694 30.21 23.72 -5.87
N LEU A 695 28.88 23.89 -5.90
CA LEU A 695 28.01 23.25 -6.89
C LEU A 695 27.84 24.09 -8.16
N ALA A 696 27.65 25.40 -8.03
CA ALA A 696 27.45 26.29 -9.19
C ALA A 696 28.77 26.93 -9.68
N GLY A 697 29.61 27.42 -8.76
CA GLY A 697 30.82 28.18 -9.10
C GLY A 697 31.97 27.32 -9.64
N GLN A 698 32.28 26.20 -8.98
CA GLN A 698 33.40 25.35 -9.35
C GLN A 698 33.27 24.79 -10.79
N PRO A 699 32.11 24.27 -11.25
CA PRO A 699 32.00 23.76 -12.63
C PRO A 699 32.15 24.84 -13.70
N LYS A 700 31.67 26.06 -13.43
CA LYS A 700 31.87 27.22 -14.33
C LYS A 700 33.35 27.55 -14.47
N LEU A 701 34.06 27.58 -13.35
CA LEU A 701 35.52 27.78 -13.36
C LEU A 701 36.26 26.63 -14.03
N GLN A 702 35.84 25.38 -13.80
CA GLN A 702 36.40 24.20 -14.47
C GLN A 702 36.24 24.30 -15.99
N LYS A 703 35.06 24.68 -16.47
CA LYS A 703 34.78 24.86 -17.90
C LYS A 703 35.70 25.92 -18.50
N TYR A 704 35.81 27.08 -17.86
CA TYR A 704 36.72 28.16 -18.27
C TYR A 704 38.19 27.69 -18.33
N ILE A 705 38.68 27.05 -17.26
CA ILE A 705 40.06 26.51 -17.22
C ILE A 705 40.27 25.46 -18.31
N LYS A 706 39.29 24.61 -18.59
CA LYS A 706 39.37 23.60 -19.64
C LYS A 706 39.41 24.22 -21.03
N GLU A 707 38.60 25.24 -21.30
CA GLU A 707 38.59 25.95 -22.58
C GLU A 707 39.96 26.59 -22.87
N GLU A 708 40.47 27.37 -21.90
CA GLU A 708 41.77 28.08 -22.00
C GLU A 708 42.99 27.16 -22.05
N LEU A 709 42.92 25.97 -21.43
CA LEU A 709 44.07 25.08 -21.30
C LEU A 709 43.97 23.79 -22.13
N SER A 710 42.89 23.61 -22.89
CA SER A 710 42.67 22.42 -23.74
C SER A 710 43.81 22.20 -24.74
N HIS A 711 44.38 23.29 -25.27
CA HIS A 711 45.50 23.30 -26.22
C HIS A 711 46.81 22.73 -25.63
N TYR A 712 46.92 22.71 -24.29
CA TYR A 712 48.07 22.15 -23.56
C TYR A 712 47.85 20.69 -23.14
N GLY A 713 46.81 20.01 -23.64
CA GLY A 713 46.51 18.62 -23.30
C GLY A 713 45.92 18.42 -21.88
N ILE A 714 45.44 19.49 -21.25
CA ILE A 714 44.85 19.42 -19.91
C ILE A 714 43.45 18.82 -19.96
N GLY A 715 43.30 17.62 -19.39
CA GLY A 715 42.05 16.87 -19.35
C GLY A 715 41.02 17.38 -18.31
N THR A 716 39.84 16.75 -18.31
CA THR A 716 38.72 17.08 -17.40
C THR A 716 39.08 16.93 -15.92
N PHE A 717 39.92 15.95 -15.57
CA PHE A 717 40.40 15.74 -14.20
C PHE A 717 41.27 16.90 -13.70
N THR A 718 42.30 17.24 -14.47
CA THR A 718 43.27 18.29 -14.10
C THR A 718 42.61 19.67 -14.02
N SER A 719 41.75 20.02 -14.97
CA SER A 719 40.96 21.26 -14.92
C SER A 719 40.02 21.31 -13.70
N GLY A 720 39.39 20.18 -13.35
CA GLY A 720 38.55 20.07 -12.15
C GLY A 720 39.33 20.23 -10.85
N LEU A 721 40.53 19.64 -10.77
CA LEU A 721 41.42 19.79 -9.62
C LEU A 721 41.88 21.23 -9.44
N LEU A 722 42.28 21.91 -10.52
CA LEU A 722 42.68 23.33 -10.50
C LEU A 722 41.53 24.24 -10.07
N ALA A 723 40.32 24.01 -10.60
CA ALA A 723 39.12 24.74 -10.18
C ALA A 723 38.80 24.53 -8.69
N SER A 724 38.89 23.29 -8.20
CA SER A 724 38.69 22.97 -6.78
C SER A 724 39.75 23.64 -5.89
N ALA A 725 41.00 23.67 -6.33
CA ALA A 725 42.11 24.33 -5.62
C ALA A 725 41.89 25.85 -5.51
N ALA A 726 41.37 26.49 -6.56
CA ALA A 726 41.08 27.92 -6.58
C ALA A 726 39.86 28.30 -5.72
N VAL A 727 38.79 27.49 -5.74
CA VAL A 727 37.52 27.79 -5.03
C VAL A 727 37.60 27.47 -3.54
N THR A 728 38.35 26.44 -3.14
CA THR A 728 38.35 25.94 -1.76
C THR A 728 38.76 26.98 -0.71
N PRO A 729 39.80 27.82 -0.90
CA PRO A 729 40.17 28.86 0.06
C PRO A 729 39.03 29.85 0.34
N ILE A 730 38.32 30.28 -0.71
CA ILE A 730 37.15 31.19 -0.61
C ILE A 730 36.01 30.49 0.13
N TYR A 731 35.72 29.24 -0.26
CA TYR A 731 34.71 28.40 0.38
C TYR A 731 34.97 28.23 1.89
N VAL A 732 36.20 27.89 2.28
CA VAL A 732 36.58 27.69 3.68
C VAL A 732 36.52 29.00 4.47
N ALA A 733 36.89 30.13 3.87
CA ALA A 733 36.81 31.45 4.51
C ALA A 733 35.36 31.84 4.85
N VAL A 734 34.41 31.57 3.94
CA VAL A 734 32.98 31.89 4.13
C VAL A 734 32.29 30.92 5.07
N THR A 735 32.58 29.62 4.97
CA THR A 735 31.82 28.58 5.70
C THR A 735 32.28 28.36 7.14
N ASN A 736 33.54 28.63 7.47
CA ASN A 736 34.09 28.39 8.80
C ASN A 736 33.42 29.22 9.92
N PRO A 737 33.21 30.54 9.78
CA PRO A 737 32.49 31.32 10.79
C PRO A 737 31.07 30.79 11.02
N LEU A 738 30.39 30.41 9.94
CA LEU A 738 29.02 29.88 9.98
C LEU A 738 28.96 28.53 10.70
N SER A 739 29.91 27.62 10.42
CA SER A 739 30.04 26.36 11.15
C SER A 739 30.27 26.57 12.64
N ARG A 740 31.05 27.58 13.03
CA ARG A 740 31.29 27.87 14.44
C ARG A 740 30.02 28.35 15.16
N LEU A 741 29.26 29.25 14.53
CA LEU A 741 27.97 29.68 15.06
C LEU A 741 27.00 28.51 15.20
N GLU A 742 26.93 27.66 14.18
CA GLU A 742 26.13 26.43 14.19
C GLU A 742 26.50 25.52 15.37
N VAL A 743 27.79 25.31 15.63
CA VAL A 743 28.28 24.47 16.74
C VAL A 743 27.90 25.07 18.10
N ILE A 744 28.10 26.37 18.31
CA ILE A 744 27.76 27.04 19.58
C ILE A 744 26.26 26.90 19.86
N MET A 745 25.42 27.19 18.87
CA MET A 745 23.96 27.15 19.04
C MET A 745 23.40 25.72 19.24
N GLN A 746 24.10 24.69 18.75
CA GLN A 746 23.61 23.30 18.76
C GLN A 746 24.24 22.43 19.85
N THR A 747 25.25 22.94 20.57
CA THR A 747 25.88 22.22 21.69
C THR A 747 25.32 22.62 23.05
N SER A 748 24.46 23.65 23.12
CA SER A 748 23.63 23.92 24.30
C SER A 748 22.75 22.70 24.63
N LYS A 749 22.56 22.38 25.92
CA LYS A 749 21.65 21.31 26.34
C LYS A 749 20.22 21.55 25.81
N ILE A 750 19.50 20.48 25.48
CA ILE A 750 18.11 20.57 25.00
C ILE A 750 17.23 21.31 26.00
N ASP A 751 17.31 20.95 27.29
CA ASP A 751 16.60 21.57 28.42
C ASP A 751 17.17 22.92 28.88
N GLY A 752 18.31 23.34 28.31
CA GLY A 752 18.98 24.60 28.61
C GLY A 752 18.48 25.77 27.78
N LYS A 753 18.84 26.99 28.22
CA LYS A 753 18.56 28.24 27.51
C LYS A 753 19.14 28.20 26.08
N SER A 754 18.35 28.59 25.09
CA SER A 754 18.79 28.69 23.71
C SER A 754 19.80 29.83 23.55
N ILE A 755 20.91 29.54 22.86
CA ILE A 755 21.90 30.55 22.47
C ILE A 755 21.46 31.11 21.12
N GLY A 756 21.11 32.40 21.08
CA GLY A 756 20.73 33.09 19.85
C GLY A 756 21.94 33.39 18.95
N VAL A 757 21.71 33.73 17.68
CA VAL A 757 22.78 34.04 16.72
C VAL A 757 23.68 35.18 17.21
N ILE A 758 23.09 36.23 17.81
CA ILE A 758 23.82 37.39 18.34
C ILE A 758 24.74 36.98 19.50
N GLU A 759 24.27 36.09 20.37
CA GLU A 759 25.03 35.60 21.53
C GLU A 759 26.17 34.67 21.08
N ALA A 760 25.90 33.79 20.11
CA ALA A 760 26.93 32.96 19.48
C ALA A 760 28.00 33.81 18.78
N CYS A 761 27.62 34.91 18.11
CA CYS A 761 28.58 35.86 17.53
C CYS A 761 29.47 36.50 18.60
N LYS A 762 28.91 36.90 19.76
CA LYS A 762 29.69 37.44 20.88
C LYS A 762 30.69 36.43 21.42
N GLU A 763 30.31 35.16 21.51
CA GLU A 763 31.21 34.07 21.93
C GLU A 763 32.36 33.86 20.93
N VAL A 764 32.08 33.86 19.63
CA VAL A 764 33.12 33.80 18.58
C VAL A 764 34.07 35.00 18.67
N VAL A 765 33.56 36.21 18.91
CA VAL A 765 34.38 37.43 19.08
C VAL A 765 35.26 37.33 20.33
N ASN A 766 34.74 36.79 21.43
CA ASN A 766 35.51 36.60 22.66
C ASN A 766 36.62 35.56 22.49
N ASP A 767 36.35 34.43 21.83
CA ASP A 767 37.37 33.42 21.51
C ASP A 767 38.44 33.97 20.56
N SER A 768 38.03 34.84 19.62
CA SER A 768 38.94 35.54 18.70
C SER A 768 39.85 36.54 19.43
N LYS A 769 39.36 37.21 20.48
CA LYS A 769 40.17 38.09 21.34
C LYS A 769 41.20 37.29 22.17
N GLN A 770 40.86 36.07 22.57
CA GLN A 770 41.71 35.22 23.41
C GLN A 770 42.81 34.48 22.63
N PHE A 771 42.55 34.08 21.38
CA PHE A 771 43.47 33.28 20.56
C PHE A 771 43.88 33.92 19.23
N GLY A 772 43.45 35.16 18.96
CA GLY A 772 43.69 35.88 17.70
C GLY A 772 43.08 35.19 16.47
N LEU A 773 43.60 35.53 15.28
CA LEU A 773 43.20 34.88 14.01
C LEU A 773 43.46 33.35 14.02
N ARG A 774 44.39 32.86 14.86
CA ARG A 774 44.66 31.43 15.04
C ARG A 774 43.50 30.67 15.69
N GLY A 775 42.69 31.33 16.52
CA GLY A 775 41.46 30.76 17.07
C GLY A 775 40.37 30.57 16.00
N VAL A 776 40.13 31.61 15.20
CA VAL A 776 39.15 31.60 14.10
C VAL A 776 39.53 30.58 13.01
N PHE A 777 40.82 30.36 12.80
CA PHE A 777 41.37 29.60 11.67
C PHE A 777 42.09 28.29 12.05
N ARG A 778 41.82 27.74 13.25
CA ARG A 778 42.41 26.47 13.70
C ARG A 778 42.00 25.30 12.80
N GLY A 779 42.98 24.62 12.18
CA GLY A 779 42.76 23.44 11.32
C GLY A 779 42.50 23.74 9.83
N GLN A 780 42.77 24.96 9.37
CA GLN A 780 42.53 25.38 7.98
C GLN A 780 43.33 24.60 6.94
N GLY A 781 44.59 24.23 7.18
CA GLY A 781 45.38 23.46 6.21
C GLY A 781 44.75 22.11 5.87
N LEU A 782 44.32 21.37 6.89
CA LEU A 782 43.55 20.12 6.73
C LEU A 782 42.15 20.37 6.16
N GLY A 783 41.54 21.52 6.47
CA GLY A 783 40.25 21.93 5.90
C GLY A 783 40.29 22.26 4.41
N ILE A 784 41.37 22.91 3.96
CA ILE A 784 41.63 23.23 2.55
C ILE A 784 41.98 21.95 1.80
N ALA A 785 42.90 21.12 2.33
CA ALA A 785 43.23 19.83 1.73
C ALA A 785 41.98 18.94 1.58
N LYS A 786 41.16 18.87 2.64
CA LYS A 786 39.84 18.22 2.58
C LYS A 786 38.97 18.84 1.49
N GLY A 787 38.78 20.16 1.48
CA GLY A 787 37.88 20.82 0.53
C GLY A 787 38.26 20.58 -0.93
N ILE A 788 39.55 20.62 -1.26
CA ILE A 788 40.07 20.34 -2.61
C ILE A 788 39.74 18.91 -3.02
N LEU A 789 40.04 17.95 -2.14
CA LEU A 789 39.79 16.54 -2.41
C LEU A 789 38.29 16.25 -2.48
N SER A 790 37.49 16.78 -1.56
CA SER A 790 36.04 16.62 -1.50
C SER A 790 35.36 17.16 -2.76
N LEU A 791 35.66 18.39 -3.19
CA LEU A 791 35.05 18.99 -4.38
C LEU A 791 35.46 18.26 -5.66
N THR A 792 36.74 17.87 -5.75
CA THR A 792 37.24 17.11 -6.90
C THR A 792 36.58 15.74 -6.97
N ALA A 793 36.56 14.99 -5.86
CA ALA A 793 35.93 13.67 -5.77
C ALA A 793 34.44 13.70 -6.09
N PHE A 794 33.71 14.71 -5.58
CA PHE A 794 32.29 14.91 -5.87
C PHE A 794 32.03 15.06 -7.36
N HIS A 795 32.73 15.99 -8.01
CA HIS A 795 32.51 16.27 -9.42
C HIS A 795 32.98 15.14 -10.33
N GLN A 796 34.09 14.47 -10.01
CA GLN A 796 34.54 13.31 -10.78
C GLN A 796 33.57 12.13 -10.66
N GLY A 797 33.10 11.81 -9.46
CA GLY A 797 32.11 10.75 -9.27
C GLY A 797 30.79 11.04 -9.99
N ARG A 798 30.34 12.30 -9.94
CA ARG A 798 29.15 12.75 -10.66
C ARG A 798 29.32 12.65 -12.17
N ILE A 799 30.44 13.12 -12.72
CA ILE A 799 30.74 13.07 -14.16
C ILE A 799 30.82 11.60 -14.61
N TRP A 800 31.55 10.75 -13.89
CA TRP A 800 31.68 9.34 -14.20
C TRP A 800 30.33 8.62 -14.28
N LEU A 801 29.44 8.84 -13.30
CA LEU A 801 28.08 8.29 -13.32
C LEU A 801 27.24 8.87 -14.44
N THR A 802 27.36 10.18 -14.69
CA THR A 802 26.63 10.87 -15.75
C THR A 802 26.98 10.30 -17.12
N ASP A 803 28.27 10.09 -17.38
CA ASP A 803 28.75 9.52 -18.64
C ASP A 803 28.38 8.04 -18.75
N GLY A 804 28.43 7.28 -17.65
CA GLY A 804 27.95 5.90 -17.59
C GLY A 804 26.48 5.76 -17.96
N PHE A 805 25.60 6.59 -17.38
CA PHE A 805 24.17 6.60 -17.73
C PHE A 805 23.93 7.05 -19.17
N ARG A 806 24.65 8.08 -19.64
CA ARG A 806 24.52 8.54 -21.03
C ARG A 806 24.92 7.44 -22.01
N ASN A 807 26.04 6.75 -21.79
CA ASN A 807 26.48 5.65 -22.65
C ASN A 807 25.50 4.48 -22.64
N HIS A 808 24.93 4.16 -21.48
CA HIS A 808 23.87 3.15 -21.38
C HIS A 808 22.63 3.55 -22.21
N ASN A 809 22.18 4.80 -22.11
CA ASN A 809 21.04 5.32 -22.85
C ASN A 809 21.28 5.39 -24.37
N ILE A 810 22.53 5.60 -24.79
CA ILE A 810 22.92 5.47 -26.21
C ILE A 810 22.81 4.01 -26.65
N SER A 811 23.37 3.09 -25.85
CA SER A 811 23.40 1.66 -26.21
C SER A 811 22.02 1.00 -26.28
N ASN A 812 21.06 1.49 -25.50
CA ASN A 812 19.70 0.94 -25.44
C ASN A 812 18.70 1.69 -26.34
N GLY A 813 19.17 2.66 -27.13
CA GLY A 813 18.34 3.44 -28.06
C GLY A 813 17.48 4.54 -27.42
N SER A 814 17.61 4.79 -26.11
CA SER A 814 16.83 5.80 -25.40
C SER A 814 17.36 7.24 -25.60
N TYR A 815 18.56 7.41 -26.13
CA TYR A 815 19.14 8.72 -26.47
C TYR A 815 19.94 8.66 -27.77
N THR A 816 19.63 9.57 -28.70
CA THR A 816 20.42 9.73 -29.93
C THR A 816 21.25 11.01 -29.82
N PRO A 817 22.59 10.91 -29.77
CA PRO A 817 23.44 12.10 -29.71
C PRO A 817 23.30 12.91 -31.02
N PRO A 818 23.38 14.26 -30.95
CA PRO A 818 23.32 15.11 -32.13
C PRO A 818 24.42 14.75 -33.15
N VAL A 819 24.08 14.75 -34.44
CA VAL A 819 25.02 14.45 -35.52
C VAL A 819 26.20 15.43 -35.45
N GLY A 820 27.41 14.91 -35.19
CA GLY A 820 28.65 15.68 -35.09
C GLY A 820 29.28 15.79 -33.70
N SER A 821 28.73 15.15 -32.66
CA SER A 821 29.30 15.16 -31.30
C SER A 821 30.25 13.99 -31.01
N ALA A 822 31.23 13.77 -31.89
CA ALA A 822 32.36 12.85 -31.64
C ALA A 822 33.59 13.63 -31.18
#